data_AF-A0A165E0N4-F1
#
_entry.id   AF-A0A165E0N4-F1
#
_cell.length_a   1.000
_cell.length_b   1.000
_cell.length_c   1.000
_cell.angle_alpha   90.00
_cell.angle_beta   90.00
_cell.angle_gamma   90.00
#
_symmetry.space_group_name_H-M   'P 1'
#
loop_
_entity.id
_entity.type
_entity.pdbx_description
1 polymer ?
#
loop_
_entity_poly.entity_id
_entity_poly.type
_entity_poly.pdbx_seq_one_letter_code
_entity_poly.pdbx_strand_id
1 'polypeptide(L)'
;MLQERTYHEKVEEEEGRGWNSRLLPFVVKLKERSPTEEKHEQYWLKQEERAPDWLELFYDLVIVAVLSVFSSAHEVSSPQSVLVYFSYFVIIWWVWASQTMYDVHFQANDWLHRIFKCMQLAAFAFVGATSGNFTPFSVLGNDELDPESILADSQATSWKGVAIAYAAGRFILVLQYLLVAVRFMFPKLGAQLYGNHRHLFWVLVPAGVFTFSGIFWLISAFITTSASAKVGLAYFGLAIEFLSAILLPLSPGYVKPPAAMISERFGALTLVILGEGIISIVRTFSFVISGFGFSNDQYVQCFCALVIIFAAWHFLFHGFPSERPLKRKSGALWLILHLPLHFVMLMLLSGMKNATVFGNIGDALSNTIDAVSAVESAIMNQTLETVDTQNNWLALNLGKTDVFPTYPEEFELWNASFYDPQDNGDLALEVAAYYGLIFVAVADSFQLELSEEVLNLANEVVNLNTTFVPDEEVMNEAGEKAEDVLGEFLAAYLTDLAQGTLFFFPCAGGLVLLASLLVLLRAAPLGVWMWVNWGIQVTLACILCLLGFLDVGNQALNPNDDNVLPAYGVLDAGWMLPLVAIVYAILIIVEYNMLLLAKRTDPHRRNSQSESVESGTGTPPEAQNMKPLPMHSRNGSGFARVGDGVPVAHMPSRPLYLEYD
;
A
#
# COMPACT_ATOMS: atom_id res chain seq x y z
N MET A 1 27.78 -42.85 13.35
CA MET A 1 27.26 -43.95 12.51
C MET A 1 26.29 -44.89 13.24
N LEU A 2 26.71 -45.84 14.10
CA LEU A 2 25.75 -46.76 14.78
C LEU A 2 24.81 -46.04 15.77
N GLN A 3 25.28 -44.96 16.40
CA GLN A 3 24.53 -44.12 17.34
C GLN A 3 23.62 -43.09 16.64
N GLU A 4 23.95 -42.71 15.39
CA GLU A 4 23.09 -41.87 14.53
C GLU A 4 21.98 -42.69 13.89
N ARG A 5 22.25 -43.94 13.48
CA ARG A 5 21.22 -44.86 12.99
C ARG A 5 20.16 -45.16 14.03
N THR A 6 20.56 -45.37 15.30
CA THR A 6 19.59 -45.58 16.39
C THR A 6 18.83 -44.32 16.78
N TYR A 7 19.34 -43.13 16.44
CA TYR A 7 18.62 -41.87 16.64
C TYR A 7 17.59 -41.68 15.53
N HIS A 8 17.99 -41.88 14.27
CA HIS A 8 17.08 -41.78 13.12
C HIS A 8 16.02 -42.89 13.09
N GLU A 9 16.35 -44.14 13.46
CA GLU A 9 15.35 -45.21 13.61
C GLU A 9 14.39 -44.95 14.78
N LYS A 10 14.84 -44.30 15.87
CA LYS A 10 13.94 -43.89 16.95
C LYS A 10 13.01 -42.76 16.54
N VAL A 11 13.52 -41.79 15.77
CA VAL A 11 12.71 -40.68 15.23
C VAL A 11 11.68 -41.22 14.24
N GLU A 12 12.06 -42.15 13.35
CA GLU A 12 11.11 -42.80 12.42
C GLU A 12 10.11 -43.74 13.14
N GLU A 13 10.52 -44.46 14.19
CA GLU A 13 9.58 -45.25 15.02
C GLU A 13 8.65 -44.37 15.88
N GLU A 14 9.07 -43.19 16.30
CA GLU A 14 8.24 -42.20 17.01
C GLU A 14 7.28 -41.47 16.04
N GLU A 15 7.70 -41.23 14.80
CA GLU A 15 6.86 -40.65 13.74
C GLU A 15 5.82 -41.66 13.20
N GLY A 16 6.12 -42.96 13.21
CA GLY A 16 5.26 -44.02 12.68
C GLY A 16 4.12 -44.50 13.61
N ARG A 17 4.08 -44.11 14.88
CA ARG A 17 3.07 -44.57 15.85
C ARG A 17 2.06 -43.49 16.21
N GLY A 18 1.15 -43.11 15.31
CA GLY A 18 -0.25 -42.65 15.53
C GLY A 18 -0.63 -41.68 16.67
N TRP A 19 0.31 -41.16 17.47
CA TRP A 19 0.13 -40.32 18.65
C TRP A 19 0.64 -38.89 18.44
N ASN A 20 1.33 -38.62 17.32
CA ASN A 20 1.55 -37.28 16.76
C ASN A 20 0.26 -36.70 16.16
N SER A 21 -0.86 -36.88 16.85
CA SER A 21 -2.00 -35.99 16.66
C SER A 21 -1.49 -34.56 16.80
N ARG A 22 -1.93 -33.72 15.88
CA ARG A 22 -1.68 -32.27 15.73
C ARG A 22 -2.17 -31.45 16.95
N LEU A 23 -2.06 -31.98 18.16
CA LEU A 23 -2.41 -31.31 19.40
C LEU A 23 -1.25 -30.40 19.78
N LEU A 24 -1.38 -29.14 19.38
CA LEU A 24 -0.49 -28.07 19.81
C LEU A 24 -0.43 -28.04 21.35
N PRO A 25 0.76 -27.90 21.96
CA PRO A 25 0.85 -27.71 23.39
C PRO A 25 0.11 -26.42 23.79
N PHE A 26 -0.43 -26.38 25.01
CA PHE A 26 -1.03 -25.14 25.52
C PHE A 26 0.01 -24.01 25.60
N VAL A 27 1.24 -24.35 26.02
CA VAL A 27 2.42 -23.48 26.06
C VAL A 27 3.65 -24.30 25.68
N VAL A 28 4.48 -23.79 24.75
CA VAL A 28 5.77 -24.41 24.42
C VAL A 28 6.74 -24.28 25.60
N LYS A 29 7.34 -25.39 26.02
CA LYS A 29 8.45 -25.39 26.98
C LYS A 29 9.75 -25.17 26.21
N LEU A 30 10.43 -24.06 26.50
CA LEU A 30 11.74 -23.74 25.93
C LEU A 30 12.76 -24.82 26.32
N LYS A 31 13.41 -25.45 25.33
CA LYS A 31 14.42 -26.50 25.55
C LYS A 31 15.81 -25.89 25.82
N GLU A 32 16.57 -26.53 26.70
CA GLU A 32 17.95 -26.12 27.00
C GLU A 32 18.85 -26.25 25.76
N ARG A 33 19.62 -25.20 25.42
CA ARG A 33 20.47 -25.17 24.21
C ARG A 33 21.80 -25.86 24.45
N SER A 34 22.34 -26.56 23.45
CA SER A 34 23.66 -27.17 23.53
C SER A 34 24.75 -26.09 23.69
N PRO A 35 25.74 -26.27 24.58
CA PRO A 35 26.86 -25.34 24.75
C PRO A 35 27.76 -25.20 23.50
N THR A 36 27.57 -26.02 22.46
CA THR A 36 28.35 -26.01 21.22
C THR A 36 27.74 -25.21 20.06
N GLU A 37 26.54 -24.63 20.22
CA GLU A 37 25.87 -23.91 19.13
C GLU A 37 26.46 -22.50 18.94
N GLU A 38 26.82 -22.15 17.69
CA GLU A 38 27.50 -20.89 17.38
C GLU A 38 26.68 -19.66 17.79
N LYS A 39 27.36 -18.69 18.39
CA LYS A 39 26.79 -17.47 18.98
C LYS A 39 26.28 -16.43 17.97
N HIS A 40 26.40 -16.69 16.67
CA HIS A 40 26.34 -15.62 15.68
C HIS A 40 24.93 -15.08 15.41
N GLU A 41 23.87 -15.83 15.69
CA GLU A 41 22.49 -15.32 15.68
C GLU A 41 21.68 -15.91 16.86
N GLN A 42 21.33 -15.03 17.80
CA GLN A 42 20.60 -15.41 19.02
C GLN A 42 19.10 -15.46 18.74
N TYR A 43 18.61 -16.60 18.29
CA TYR A 43 17.17 -16.85 18.18
C TYR A 43 16.58 -17.21 19.55
N TRP A 44 15.41 -16.66 19.88
CA TRP A 44 14.66 -16.94 21.11
C TRP A 44 14.10 -18.38 21.15
N LEU A 45 13.61 -18.85 20.01
CA LEU A 45 13.03 -20.17 19.79
C LEU A 45 13.78 -20.89 18.67
N LYS A 46 13.87 -22.22 18.76
CA LYS A 46 14.29 -23.04 17.62
C LYS A 46 13.28 -22.93 16.48
N GLN A 47 13.72 -23.16 15.25
CA GLN A 47 12.84 -23.07 14.07
C GLN A 47 11.61 -23.99 14.20
N GLU A 48 11.76 -25.19 14.77
CA GLU A 48 10.67 -26.15 15.02
C GLU A 48 9.63 -25.70 16.06
N GLU A 49 10.01 -24.78 16.96
CA GLU A 49 9.16 -24.28 18.05
C GLU A 49 8.43 -22.97 17.69
N ARG A 50 8.82 -22.33 16.58
CA ARG A 50 8.20 -21.08 16.10
C ARG A 50 6.87 -21.35 15.44
N ALA A 51 5.99 -20.37 15.52
CA ALA A 51 4.73 -20.43 14.80
C ALA A 51 4.98 -20.56 13.29
N PRO A 52 4.07 -21.23 12.54
CA PRO A 52 4.17 -21.29 11.08
C PRO A 52 4.03 -19.90 10.46
N ASP A 53 4.81 -19.63 9.41
CA ASP A 53 4.78 -18.37 8.64
C ASP A 53 3.35 -18.02 8.14
N TRP A 54 2.52 -19.03 7.89
CA TRP A 54 1.11 -18.89 7.51
C TRP A 54 0.26 -18.15 8.56
N LEU A 55 0.55 -18.31 9.86
CA LEU A 55 -0.16 -17.59 10.92
C LEU A 55 0.17 -16.10 10.88
N GLU A 56 1.41 -15.78 10.53
CA GLU A 56 1.88 -14.43 10.42
C GLU A 56 1.30 -13.75 9.16
N LEU A 57 1.28 -14.45 8.02
CA LEU A 57 0.61 -14.01 6.79
C LEU A 57 -0.90 -13.80 6.98
N PHE A 58 -1.56 -14.68 7.75
CA PHE A 58 -2.98 -14.52 8.09
C PHE A 58 -3.26 -13.23 8.87
N TYR A 59 -2.35 -12.83 9.76
CA TYR A 59 -2.45 -11.53 10.44
C TYR A 59 -2.25 -10.36 9.48
N ASP A 60 -1.37 -10.50 8.48
CA ASP A 60 -1.14 -9.48 7.45
C ASP A 60 -2.37 -9.27 6.56
N LEU A 61 -3.24 -10.27 6.41
CA LEU A 61 -4.51 -10.09 5.69
C LEU A 61 -5.49 -9.14 6.40
N VAL A 62 -5.33 -8.90 7.69
CA VAL A 62 -6.25 -8.04 8.45
C VAL A 62 -5.93 -6.57 8.21
N ILE A 63 -4.65 -6.20 8.16
CA ILE A 63 -4.25 -4.83 7.86
C ILE A 63 -4.76 -4.41 6.48
N VAL A 64 -4.69 -5.31 5.48
CA VAL A 64 -5.18 -4.99 4.13
C VAL A 64 -6.69 -4.88 4.07
N ALA A 65 -7.42 -5.71 4.82
CA ALA A 65 -8.88 -5.60 4.91
C ALA A 65 -9.31 -4.28 5.57
N VAL A 66 -8.68 -3.91 6.69
CA VAL A 66 -8.91 -2.64 7.38
C VAL A 66 -8.58 -1.45 6.47
N LEU A 67 -7.44 -1.50 5.78
CA LEU A 67 -7.02 -0.48 4.83
C LEU A 67 -8.01 -0.36 3.66
N SER A 68 -8.50 -1.46 3.12
CA SER A 68 -9.45 -1.45 2.00
C SER A 68 -10.79 -0.81 2.40
N VAL A 69 -11.31 -1.11 3.59
CA VAL A 69 -12.53 -0.49 4.13
C VAL A 69 -12.34 1.01 4.33
N PHE A 70 -11.19 1.42 4.88
CA PHE A 70 -10.91 2.83 5.08
C PHE A 70 -10.72 3.58 3.75
N SER A 71 -10.03 2.98 2.78
CA SER A 71 -9.76 3.60 1.47
C SER A 71 -11.02 3.76 0.63
N SER A 72 -12.04 2.91 0.81
CA SER A 72 -13.34 3.09 0.17
C SER A 72 -14.20 4.18 0.81
N ALA A 73 -13.97 4.51 2.09
CA ALA A 73 -14.77 5.48 2.83
C ALA A 73 -14.13 6.88 2.90
N HIS A 74 -12.86 7.00 2.53
CA HIS A 74 -12.12 8.27 2.55
C HIS A 74 -11.37 8.40 1.23
N GLU A 75 -12.06 8.86 0.20
CA GLU A 75 -11.40 9.13 -1.06
C GLU A 75 -10.41 10.29 -0.91
N VAL A 76 -9.25 10.12 -1.54
CA VAL A 76 -8.17 11.09 -1.49
C VAL A 76 -8.43 12.16 -2.54
N SER A 77 -9.37 13.05 -2.26
CA SER A 77 -9.75 14.16 -3.14
C SER A 77 -8.99 15.45 -2.79
N SER A 78 -8.91 15.82 -1.51
CA SER A 78 -8.28 17.08 -1.08
C SER A 78 -6.93 16.91 -0.36
N PRO A 79 -6.07 17.95 -0.30
CA PRO A 79 -4.85 17.94 0.53
C PRO A 79 -5.12 17.65 2.01
N GLN A 80 -6.24 18.14 2.55
CA GLN A 80 -6.68 17.87 3.92
C GLN A 80 -7.06 16.39 4.08
N SER A 81 -7.73 15.80 3.09
CA SER A 81 -8.07 14.36 3.07
C SER A 81 -6.81 13.49 3.10
N VAL A 82 -5.70 13.91 2.45
CA VAL A 82 -4.40 13.22 2.55
C VAL A 82 -3.90 13.17 4.00
N LEU A 83 -4.05 14.25 4.77
CA LEU A 83 -3.60 14.28 6.16
C LEU A 83 -4.46 13.38 7.05
N VAL A 84 -5.79 13.33 6.82
CA VAL A 84 -6.69 12.39 7.49
C VAL A 84 -6.28 10.95 7.16
N TYR A 85 -6.05 10.67 5.88
CA TYR A 85 -5.67 9.34 5.41
C TYR A 85 -4.32 8.91 5.99
N PHE A 86 -3.30 9.78 5.95
CA PHE A 86 -1.98 9.52 6.53
C PHE A 86 -2.09 9.26 8.04
N SER A 87 -2.87 10.09 8.73
CA SER A 87 -3.12 9.96 10.16
C SER A 87 -3.68 8.58 10.52
N TYR A 88 -4.70 8.11 9.81
CA TYR A 88 -5.25 6.77 10.01
C TYR A 88 -4.27 5.66 9.61
N PHE A 89 -3.59 5.83 8.48
CA PHE A 89 -2.57 4.89 7.99
C PHE A 89 -1.47 4.65 9.04
N VAL A 90 -0.97 5.71 9.69
CA VAL A 90 0.03 5.58 10.76
C VAL A 90 -0.49 4.75 11.93
N ILE A 91 -1.77 4.90 12.30
CA ILE A 91 -2.39 4.11 13.38
C ILE A 91 -2.38 2.62 13.01
N ILE A 92 -2.94 2.25 11.85
CA ILE A 92 -3.06 0.84 11.44
C ILE A 92 -1.69 0.21 11.17
N TRP A 93 -0.78 0.96 10.54
CA TRP A 93 0.59 0.51 10.29
C TRP A 93 1.30 0.25 11.60
N TRP A 94 1.10 1.12 12.61
CA TRP A 94 1.73 0.95 13.90
C TRP A 94 1.13 -0.20 14.73
N VAL A 95 -0.20 -0.41 14.68
CA VAL A 95 -0.85 -1.61 15.25
C VAL A 95 -0.25 -2.89 14.68
N TRP A 96 -0.03 -2.93 13.36
CA TRP A 96 0.65 -4.05 12.72
C TRP A 96 2.11 -4.16 13.14
N ALA A 97 2.88 -3.07 13.04
CA ALA A 97 4.32 -3.08 13.26
C ALA A 97 4.68 -3.50 14.70
N SER A 98 3.97 -2.95 15.69
CA SER A 98 4.17 -3.30 17.11
C SER A 98 3.89 -4.77 17.41
N GLN A 99 2.85 -5.36 16.80
CA GLN A 99 2.55 -6.79 16.93
C GLN A 99 3.61 -7.65 16.23
N THR A 100 3.93 -7.34 14.98
CA THR A 100 4.95 -8.06 14.21
C THR A 100 6.31 -8.02 14.91
N MET A 101 6.66 -6.89 15.53
CA MET A 101 7.86 -6.80 16.34
C MET A 101 7.80 -7.73 17.55
N TYR A 102 6.68 -7.88 18.27
CA TYR A 102 6.57 -8.89 19.31
C TYR A 102 6.74 -10.31 18.74
N ASP A 103 6.09 -10.59 17.62
CA ASP A 103 6.00 -11.93 17.05
C ASP A 103 7.37 -12.48 16.65
N VAL A 104 8.17 -11.67 15.93
CA VAL A 104 9.51 -12.03 15.48
C VAL A 104 10.45 -12.35 16.65
N HIS A 105 10.19 -11.77 17.84
CA HIS A 105 11.00 -12.06 19.03
C HIS A 105 10.52 -13.29 19.78
N PHE A 106 9.21 -13.44 20.01
CA PHE A 106 8.70 -14.31 21.09
C PHE A 106 7.64 -15.32 20.66
N GLN A 107 7.10 -15.25 19.44
CA GLN A 107 5.98 -16.09 19.04
C GLN A 107 6.36 -17.57 18.92
N ALA A 108 5.74 -18.39 19.76
CA ALA A 108 5.86 -19.84 19.73
C ALA A 108 4.63 -20.51 19.11
N ASN A 109 4.79 -21.74 18.64
CA ASN A 109 3.70 -22.56 18.11
C ASN A 109 2.88 -23.22 19.24
N ASP A 110 2.14 -22.42 20.01
CA ASP A 110 1.24 -22.89 21.08
C ASP A 110 -0.17 -22.26 21.02
N TRP A 111 -1.11 -22.83 21.78
CA TRP A 111 -2.48 -22.29 21.86
C TRP A 111 -2.53 -20.91 22.50
N LEU A 112 -1.67 -20.63 23.48
CA LEU A 112 -1.67 -19.34 24.16
C LEU A 112 -1.37 -18.19 23.19
N HIS A 113 -0.31 -18.29 22.38
CA HIS A 113 0.01 -17.28 21.37
C HIS A 113 -1.06 -17.18 20.28
N ARG A 114 -1.72 -18.30 19.92
CA ARG A 114 -2.84 -18.29 18.97
C ARG A 114 -4.07 -17.57 19.52
N ILE A 115 -4.40 -17.75 20.80
CA ILE A 115 -5.49 -17.02 21.47
C ILE A 115 -5.19 -15.52 21.47
N PHE A 116 -3.98 -15.12 21.89
CA PHE A 116 -3.60 -13.70 21.84
C PHE A 116 -3.62 -13.14 20.41
N LYS A 117 -3.14 -13.91 19.43
CA LYS A 117 -3.24 -13.52 18.02
C LYS A 117 -4.67 -13.33 17.56
N CYS A 118 -5.59 -14.20 17.97
CA CYS A 118 -7.01 -14.06 17.67
C CYS A 118 -7.60 -12.80 18.33
N MET A 119 -7.26 -12.53 19.59
CA MET A 119 -7.71 -11.32 20.29
C MET A 119 -7.15 -10.05 19.65
N GLN A 120 -5.88 -10.07 19.25
CA GLN A 120 -5.23 -8.96 18.56
C GLN A 120 -5.86 -8.72 17.19
N LEU A 121 -6.16 -9.79 16.46
CA LEU A 121 -6.86 -9.74 15.17
C LEU A 121 -8.24 -9.10 15.34
N ALA A 122 -9.00 -9.49 16.35
CA ALA A 122 -10.30 -8.89 16.64
C ALA A 122 -10.16 -7.40 16.96
N ALA A 123 -9.24 -7.02 17.86
CA ALA A 123 -9.00 -5.62 18.20
C ALA A 123 -8.63 -4.79 16.96
N PHE A 124 -7.79 -5.33 16.07
CA PHE A 124 -7.40 -4.66 14.83
C PHE A 124 -8.57 -4.55 13.85
N ALA A 125 -9.36 -5.60 13.67
CA ALA A 125 -10.57 -5.55 12.84
C ALA A 125 -11.56 -4.49 13.34
N PHE A 126 -11.71 -4.32 14.66
CA PHE A 126 -12.53 -3.25 15.25
C PHE A 126 -12.01 -1.84 14.98
N VAL A 127 -10.69 -1.65 14.82
CA VAL A 127 -10.12 -0.37 14.36
C VAL A 127 -10.63 -0.01 12.96
N GLY A 128 -10.77 -0.99 12.06
CA GLY A 128 -11.37 -0.79 10.73
C GLY A 128 -12.89 -0.65 10.76
N ALA A 129 -13.58 -1.49 11.53
CA ALA A 129 -15.04 -1.46 11.60
C ALA A 129 -15.61 -0.14 12.15
N THR A 130 -14.79 0.64 12.86
CA THR A 130 -15.19 1.92 13.47
C THR A 130 -14.59 3.14 12.75
N SER A 131 -13.94 2.96 11.61
CA SER A 131 -13.23 4.04 10.91
C SER A 131 -14.05 4.78 9.85
N GLY A 132 -15.35 4.51 9.73
CA GLY A 132 -16.19 5.00 8.63
C GLY A 132 -16.14 6.51 8.42
N ASN A 133 -16.24 7.31 9.48
CA ASN A 133 -16.12 8.78 9.44
C ASN A 133 -14.98 9.24 10.35
N PHE A 134 -13.81 8.61 10.26
CA PHE A 134 -12.68 8.93 11.13
C PHE A 134 -12.01 10.24 10.70
N THR A 135 -12.25 11.31 11.45
CA THR A 135 -11.55 12.59 11.25
C THR A 135 -10.85 13.02 12.56
N PRO A 136 -9.52 13.27 12.54
CA PRO A 136 -8.83 13.82 13.70
C PRO A 136 -9.19 15.28 14.00
N PHE A 137 -9.74 15.99 13.02
CA PHE A 137 -9.93 17.45 13.08
C PHE A 137 -11.28 17.86 13.72
N SER A 138 -12.27 16.97 13.76
CA SER A 138 -13.63 17.23 14.25
C SER A 138 -14.12 16.07 15.14
N VAL A 139 -13.48 15.91 16.31
CA VAL A 139 -13.65 14.72 17.17
C VAL A 139 -14.64 14.91 18.34
N LEU A 140 -15.27 16.07 18.48
CA LEU A 140 -16.28 16.32 19.53
C LEU A 140 -17.64 16.47 18.86
N GLY A 141 -18.64 15.75 19.38
CA GLY A 141 -20.04 15.94 18.98
C GLY A 141 -20.62 17.21 19.60
N ASN A 142 -21.63 17.76 18.93
CA ASN A 142 -22.44 18.89 19.42
C ASN A 142 -23.85 18.37 19.76
N ASP A 143 -24.47 18.91 20.81
CA ASP A 143 -25.80 18.47 21.30
C ASP A 143 -26.98 19.14 20.57
N GLU A 144 -26.72 19.89 19.49
CA GLU A 144 -27.75 20.57 18.71
C GLU A 144 -28.47 19.59 17.75
N LEU A 145 -29.61 19.98 17.18
CA LEU A 145 -30.46 19.11 16.33
C LEU A 145 -30.36 19.47 14.84
N ASP A 146 -29.27 20.11 14.44
CA ASP A 146 -28.95 20.48 13.08
C ASP A 146 -28.19 19.35 12.34
N PRO A 147 -28.22 19.31 10.99
CA PRO A 147 -27.51 18.28 10.23
C PRO A 147 -25.99 18.22 10.51
N GLU A 148 -25.36 19.36 10.82
CA GLU A 148 -23.91 19.45 11.06
C GLU A 148 -23.51 18.79 12.39
N SER A 149 -24.32 18.95 13.44
CA SER A 149 -24.10 18.26 14.73
C SER A 149 -24.29 16.75 14.64
N ILE A 150 -25.22 16.25 13.82
CA ILE A 150 -25.40 14.81 13.56
C ILE A 150 -24.13 14.22 12.93
N LEU A 151 -23.54 14.92 11.95
CA LEU A 151 -22.30 14.52 11.31
C LEU A 151 -21.12 14.53 12.31
N ALA A 152 -21.03 15.58 13.13
CA ALA A 152 -20.01 15.70 14.17
C ALA A 152 -20.10 14.57 15.22
N ASP A 153 -21.31 14.15 15.61
CA ASP A 153 -21.50 13.02 16.53
C ASP A 153 -21.08 11.69 15.89
N SER A 154 -21.40 11.48 14.61
CA SER A 154 -20.94 10.32 13.83
C SER A 154 -19.40 10.23 13.75
N GLN A 155 -18.73 11.37 13.58
CA GLN A 155 -17.27 11.44 13.59
C GLN A 155 -16.68 11.20 14.99
N ALA A 156 -17.30 11.78 16.03
CA ALA A 156 -16.87 11.61 17.41
C ALA A 156 -17.02 10.15 17.89
N THR A 157 -18.07 9.45 17.46
CA THR A 157 -18.29 8.02 17.73
C THR A 157 -17.30 7.14 16.98
N SER A 158 -16.98 7.46 15.72
CA SER A 158 -15.93 6.80 14.94
C SER A 158 -14.56 6.89 15.63
N TRP A 159 -14.16 8.09 16.06
CA TRP A 159 -12.92 8.28 16.85
C TRP A 159 -12.92 7.43 18.13
N LYS A 160 -14.02 7.46 18.88
CA LYS A 160 -14.15 6.72 20.14
C LYS A 160 -13.98 5.22 19.92
N GLY A 161 -14.58 4.69 18.85
CA GLY A 161 -14.44 3.29 18.45
C GLY A 161 -12.98 2.92 18.15
N VAL A 162 -12.31 3.71 17.30
CA VAL A 162 -10.90 3.52 16.95
C VAL A 162 -10.01 3.57 18.19
N ALA A 163 -10.25 4.54 19.07
CA ALA A 163 -9.44 4.73 20.27
C ALA A 163 -9.56 3.59 21.29
N ILE A 164 -10.78 3.07 21.51
CA ILE A 164 -11.02 1.91 22.38
C ILE A 164 -10.39 0.65 21.79
N ALA A 165 -10.57 0.42 20.48
CA ALA A 165 -10.02 -0.74 19.78
C ALA A 165 -8.48 -0.73 19.80
N TYR A 166 -7.87 0.43 19.55
CA TYR A 166 -6.42 0.63 19.67
C TYR A 166 -5.93 0.33 21.09
N ALA A 167 -6.57 0.92 22.11
CA ALA A 167 -6.21 0.69 23.51
C ALA A 167 -6.31 -0.79 23.90
N ALA A 168 -7.36 -1.49 23.45
CA ALA A 168 -7.53 -2.92 23.66
C ALA A 168 -6.36 -3.73 23.08
N GLY A 169 -5.95 -3.44 21.83
CA GLY A 169 -4.76 -4.05 21.21
C GLY A 169 -3.47 -3.79 22.00
N ARG A 170 -3.33 -2.62 22.62
CA ARG A 170 -2.18 -2.32 23.50
C ARG A 170 -2.20 -3.13 24.79
N PHE A 171 -3.35 -3.27 25.44
CA PHE A 171 -3.45 -4.09 26.65
C PHE A 171 -3.20 -5.58 26.36
N ILE A 172 -3.59 -6.08 25.19
CA ILE A 172 -3.27 -7.44 24.73
C ILE A 172 -1.75 -7.61 24.59
N LEU A 173 -1.06 -6.67 23.93
CA LEU A 173 0.41 -6.66 23.84
C LEU A 173 1.08 -6.60 25.22
N VAL A 174 0.54 -5.81 26.15
CA VAL A 174 1.06 -5.75 27.53
C VAL A 174 1.01 -7.13 28.18
N LEU A 175 -0.12 -7.84 28.08
CA LEU A 175 -0.26 -9.21 28.61
C LEU A 175 0.76 -10.16 27.98
N GLN A 176 0.96 -10.07 26.66
CA GLN A 176 1.95 -10.85 25.92
C GLN A 176 3.39 -10.61 26.42
N TYR A 177 3.81 -9.35 26.62
CA TYR A 177 5.14 -9.02 27.16
C TYR A 177 5.28 -9.42 28.64
N LEU A 178 4.23 -9.27 29.45
CA LEU A 178 4.23 -9.71 30.86
C LEU A 178 4.40 -11.22 30.97
N LEU A 179 3.78 -12.01 30.09
CA LEU A 179 3.97 -13.46 30.05
C LEU A 179 5.42 -13.84 29.75
N VAL A 180 6.08 -13.13 28.82
CA VAL A 180 7.50 -13.32 28.55
C VAL A 180 8.33 -12.95 29.79
N ALA A 181 8.03 -11.84 30.46
CA ALA A 181 8.70 -11.42 31.69
C ALA A 181 8.56 -12.46 32.84
N VAL A 182 7.38 -13.07 32.99
CA VAL A 182 7.16 -14.18 33.94
C VAL A 182 8.04 -15.38 33.61
N ARG A 183 8.21 -15.72 32.33
CA ARG A 183 9.11 -16.82 31.90
C ARG A 183 10.56 -16.52 32.29
N PHE A 184 11.02 -15.27 32.17
CA PHE A 184 12.35 -14.85 32.65
C PHE A 184 12.48 -14.92 34.18
N MET A 185 11.41 -14.61 34.93
CA MET A 185 11.42 -14.60 36.39
C MET A 185 11.43 -16.01 36.99
N PHE A 186 10.80 -16.97 36.32
CA PHE A 186 10.68 -18.36 36.79
C PHE A 186 11.37 -19.34 35.82
N PRO A 187 12.69 -19.61 35.99
CA PRO A 187 13.46 -20.48 35.09
C PRO A 187 12.89 -21.89 34.93
N LYS A 188 12.15 -22.39 35.94
CA LYS A 188 11.45 -23.69 35.91
C LYS A 188 10.34 -23.78 34.85
N LEU A 189 9.88 -22.64 34.31
CA LEU A 189 8.95 -22.58 33.18
C LEU A 189 9.65 -22.54 31.81
N GLY A 190 10.99 -22.72 31.75
CA GLY A 190 11.74 -23.00 30.52
C GLY A 190 12.82 -21.99 30.15
N ALA A 191 12.92 -20.82 30.79
CA ALA A 191 13.90 -19.80 30.38
C ALA A 191 15.29 -19.93 31.04
N GLN A 192 15.80 -21.15 31.26
CA GLN A 192 17.17 -21.35 31.79
C GLN A 192 18.27 -20.78 30.86
N LEU A 193 17.92 -20.51 29.60
CA LEU A 193 18.80 -19.99 28.54
C LEU A 193 19.33 -18.57 28.75
N TYR A 194 18.60 -17.72 29.47
CA TYR A 194 19.03 -16.35 29.78
C TYR A 194 19.10 -16.19 31.30
N GLY A 195 20.02 -16.93 31.93
CA GLY A 195 20.28 -16.96 33.38
C GLY A 195 20.79 -15.64 33.99
N ASN A 196 20.42 -14.47 33.44
CA ASN A 196 20.79 -13.18 34.00
C ASN A 196 19.57 -12.24 33.97
N HIS A 197 19.12 -11.76 35.15
CA HIS A 197 18.02 -10.80 35.32
C HIS A 197 18.20 -9.49 34.53
N ARG A 198 19.37 -9.27 33.93
CA ARG A 198 19.73 -8.12 33.10
C ARG A 198 18.82 -7.90 31.89
N HIS A 199 18.19 -8.94 31.34
CA HIS A 199 17.27 -8.80 30.19
C HIS A 199 15.80 -8.58 30.58
N LEU A 200 15.42 -8.90 31.83
CA LEU A 200 14.04 -8.72 32.33
C LEU A 200 13.60 -7.25 32.22
N PHE A 201 14.48 -6.31 32.58
CA PHE A 201 14.21 -4.89 32.45
C PHE A 201 13.86 -4.50 31.00
N TRP A 202 14.62 -5.00 30.01
CA TRP A 202 14.42 -4.65 28.60
C TRP A 202 13.15 -5.23 27.98
N VAL A 203 12.63 -6.33 28.54
CA VAL A 203 11.32 -6.91 28.14
C VAL A 203 10.16 -6.15 28.78
N LEU A 204 10.35 -5.61 29.99
CA LEU A 204 9.32 -4.85 30.70
C LEU A 204 9.15 -3.41 30.18
N VAL A 205 10.20 -2.80 29.58
CA VAL A 205 10.10 -1.44 29.04
C VAL A 205 9.00 -1.32 27.96
N PRO A 206 8.93 -2.18 26.92
CA PRO A 206 7.81 -2.18 25.98
C PRO A 206 6.44 -2.32 26.66
N ALA A 207 6.30 -3.21 27.66
CA ALA A 207 5.05 -3.38 28.40
C ALA A 207 4.64 -2.08 29.12
N GLY A 208 5.58 -1.39 29.74
CA GLY A 208 5.33 -0.08 30.36
C GLY A 208 4.88 0.97 29.34
N VAL A 209 5.57 1.07 28.21
CA VAL A 209 5.24 2.00 27.12
C VAL A 209 3.84 1.75 26.56
N PHE A 210 3.51 0.49 26.23
CA PHE A 210 2.18 0.14 25.73
C PHE A 210 1.08 0.35 26.77
N THR A 211 1.38 0.21 28.05
CA THR A 211 0.44 0.53 29.13
C THR A 211 0.12 2.03 29.14
N PHE A 212 1.14 2.89 29.12
CA PHE A 212 0.95 4.34 29.07
C PHE A 212 0.18 4.77 27.81
N SER A 213 0.55 4.23 26.65
CA SER A 213 -0.16 4.54 25.41
C SER A 213 -1.61 4.07 25.43
N GLY A 214 -1.86 2.83 25.86
CA GLY A 214 -3.22 2.30 25.99
C GLY A 214 -4.10 3.14 26.91
N ILE A 215 -3.54 3.63 28.04
CA ILE A 215 -4.23 4.56 28.94
C ILE A 215 -4.52 5.89 28.27
N PHE A 216 -3.57 6.49 27.53
CA PHE A 216 -3.80 7.77 26.85
C PHE A 216 -4.86 7.66 25.74
N TRP A 217 -4.86 6.58 24.97
CA TRP A 217 -5.89 6.31 23.98
C TRP A 217 -7.26 6.07 24.64
N LEU A 218 -7.30 5.35 25.77
CA LEU A 218 -8.54 5.15 26.51
C LEU A 218 -9.08 6.47 27.08
N ILE A 219 -8.22 7.32 27.64
CA ILE A 219 -8.60 8.66 28.12
C ILE A 219 -9.11 9.50 26.94
N SER A 220 -8.41 9.49 25.80
CA SER A 220 -8.85 10.17 24.57
C SER A 220 -10.25 9.73 24.14
N ALA A 221 -10.59 8.44 24.25
CA ALA A 221 -11.91 7.93 23.88
C ALA A 221 -13.06 8.53 24.71
N PHE A 222 -12.81 8.92 25.96
CA PHE A 222 -13.82 9.39 26.92
C PHE A 222 -13.74 10.88 27.25
N ILE A 223 -12.76 11.61 26.73
CA ILE A 223 -12.71 13.07 26.87
C ILE A 223 -13.84 13.70 26.03
N THR A 224 -14.64 14.53 26.68
CA THR A 224 -15.71 15.31 26.05
C THR A 224 -15.46 16.82 26.07
N THR A 225 -14.41 17.29 26.76
CA THR A 225 -14.23 18.72 27.07
C THR A 225 -13.37 19.49 26.06
N SER A 226 -12.42 18.84 25.39
CA SER A 226 -11.50 19.51 24.46
C SER A 226 -11.00 18.58 23.35
N ALA A 227 -11.22 19.00 22.10
CA ALA A 227 -10.83 18.25 20.92
C ALA A 227 -9.30 18.13 20.80
N SER A 228 -8.60 19.23 21.07
CA SER A 228 -7.13 19.27 21.03
C SER A 228 -6.47 18.35 22.06
N ALA A 229 -7.01 18.26 23.29
CA ALA A 229 -6.49 17.33 24.29
C ALA A 229 -6.80 15.87 23.92
N LYS A 230 -8.00 15.62 23.38
CA LYS A 230 -8.43 14.30 22.88
C LYS A 230 -7.46 13.77 21.81
N VAL A 231 -7.18 14.56 20.79
CA VAL A 231 -6.23 14.22 19.73
C VAL A 231 -4.80 14.18 20.27
N GLY A 232 -4.39 15.20 21.03
CA GLY A 232 -3.05 15.34 21.57
C GLY A 232 -2.61 14.16 22.44
N LEU A 233 -3.48 13.66 23.33
CA LEU A 233 -3.17 12.50 24.16
C LEU A 233 -2.98 11.21 23.36
N ALA A 234 -3.85 10.95 22.39
CA ALA A 234 -3.77 9.75 21.54
C ALA A 234 -2.45 9.73 20.75
N TYR A 235 -2.15 10.82 20.03
CA TYR A 235 -0.91 10.93 19.25
C TYR A 235 0.34 11.02 20.11
N PHE A 236 0.26 11.57 21.33
CA PHE A 236 1.36 11.53 22.27
C PHE A 236 1.69 10.10 22.71
N GLY A 237 0.68 9.28 23.00
CA GLY A 237 0.86 7.85 23.29
C GLY A 237 1.52 7.12 22.12
N LEU A 238 1.02 7.33 20.90
CA LEU A 238 1.60 6.78 19.67
C LEU A 238 3.07 7.22 19.45
N ALA A 239 3.37 8.50 19.66
CA ALA A 239 4.72 9.04 19.52
C ALA A 239 5.71 8.43 20.51
N ILE A 240 5.28 8.19 21.76
CA ILE A 240 6.11 7.48 22.75
C ILE A 240 6.41 6.06 22.30
N GLU A 241 5.43 5.34 21.75
CA GLU A 241 5.64 4.01 21.20
C GLU A 241 6.67 4.03 20.05
N PHE A 242 6.50 4.93 19.08
CA PHE A 242 7.45 5.11 17.98
C PHE A 242 8.86 5.39 18.49
N LEU A 243 9.00 6.36 19.41
CA LEU A 243 10.28 6.72 20.00
C LEU A 243 10.91 5.52 20.72
N SER A 244 10.12 4.73 21.44
CA SER A 244 10.61 3.54 22.13
C SER A 244 11.17 2.48 21.16
N ALA A 245 10.50 2.24 20.03
CA ALA A 245 10.97 1.27 19.03
C ALA A 245 12.27 1.70 18.34
N ILE A 246 12.55 3.00 18.28
CA ILE A 246 13.80 3.54 17.74
C ILE A 246 14.92 3.45 18.79
N LEU A 247 14.64 3.80 20.04
CA LEU A 247 15.64 3.88 21.11
C LEU A 247 16.03 2.51 21.69
N LEU A 248 15.09 1.57 21.80
CA LEU A 248 15.34 0.26 22.42
C LEU A 248 16.40 -0.57 21.67
N PRO A 249 16.38 -0.72 20.33
CA PRO A 249 17.42 -1.43 19.59
C PRO A 249 18.82 -0.81 19.71
N LEU A 250 18.90 0.49 20.04
CA LEU A 250 20.15 1.21 20.29
C LEU A 250 20.75 0.91 21.67
N SER A 251 20.05 0.17 22.53
CA SER A 251 20.50 -0.19 23.88
C SER A 251 21.23 -1.55 23.91
N PRO A 252 22.40 -1.69 24.59
CA PRO A 252 23.21 -2.92 24.57
C PRO A 252 22.53 -4.17 25.16
N GLY A 253 21.55 -4.00 26.04
CA GLY A 253 20.83 -5.11 26.70
C GLY A 253 19.53 -5.53 26.02
N TYR A 254 19.13 -4.86 24.95
CA TYR A 254 17.94 -5.20 24.17
C TYR A 254 18.12 -6.55 23.48
N VAL A 255 17.11 -7.41 23.58
CA VAL A 255 17.07 -8.71 22.90
C VAL A 255 16.86 -8.42 21.42
N LYS A 256 17.85 -8.74 20.58
CA LYS A 256 17.80 -8.38 19.17
C LYS A 256 17.02 -9.43 18.39
N PRO A 257 16.05 -9.02 17.55
CA PRO A 257 15.41 -9.93 16.63
C PRO A 257 16.35 -10.27 15.48
N PRO A 258 16.19 -11.44 14.85
CA PRO A 258 16.88 -11.77 13.61
C PRO A 258 16.48 -10.81 12.49
N ALA A 259 17.48 -10.22 11.81
CA ALA A 259 17.24 -9.24 10.74
C ALA A 259 16.49 -9.86 9.55
N ALA A 260 16.73 -11.13 9.25
CA ALA A 260 16.07 -11.85 8.16
C ALA A 260 14.56 -11.96 8.39
N MET A 261 14.13 -12.36 9.59
CA MET A 261 12.71 -12.47 9.93
C MET A 261 11.99 -11.12 9.83
N ILE A 262 12.57 -10.04 10.39
CA ILE A 262 11.98 -8.70 10.22
C ILE A 262 11.84 -8.37 8.73
N SER A 263 12.91 -8.59 7.97
CA SER A 263 12.94 -8.30 6.54
C SER A 263 11.86 -9.05 5.79
N GLU A 264 11.66 -10.33 6.08
CA GLU A 264 10.62 -11.17 5.48
C GLU A 264 9.22 -10.64 5.79
N ARG A 265 8.95 -10.25 7.05
CA ARG A 265 7.64 -9.71 7.46
C ARG A 265 7.33 -8.37 6.79
N PHE A 266 8.30 -7.47 6.71
CA PHE A 266 8.11 -6.18 6.02
C PHE A 266 7.91 -6.37 4.52
N GLY A 267 8.69 -7.25 3.89
CA GLY A 267 8.49 -7.61 2.48
C GLY A 267 7.13 -8.25 2.20
N ALA A 268 6.67 -9.13 3.10
CA ALA A 268 5.33 -9.73 3.03
C ALA A 268 4.23 -8.65 3.13
N LEU A 269 4.36 -7.71 4.08
CA LEU A 269 3.44 -6.58 4.17
C LEU A 269 3.44 -5.73 2.90
N THR A 270 4.61 -5.40 2.35
CA THR A 270 4.71 -4.64 1.11
C THR A 270 3.99 -5.35 -0.05
N LEU A 271 4.14 -6.68 -0.18
CA LEU A 271 3.40 -7.46 -1.18
C LEU A 271 1.89 -7.44 -0.94
N VAL A 272 1.46 -7.53 0.32
CA VAL A 272 0.04 -7.50 0.68
C VAL A 272 -0.58 -6.13 0.34
N ILE A 273 0.11 -5.02 0.63
CA ILE A 273 -0.36 -3.67 0.27
C ILE A 273 -0.34 -3.49 -1.25
N LEU A 274 0.67 -4.00 -1.96
CA LEU A 274 0.66 -4.00 -3.44
C LEU A 274 -0.52 -4.80 -4.00
N GLY A 275 -0.88 -5.91 -3.36
CA GLY A 275 -2.05 -6.72 -3.70
C GLY A 275 -3.37 -5.98 -3.57
N GLU A 276 -3.54 -5.14 -2.56
CA GLU A 276 -4.70 -4.24 -2.41
C GLU A 276 -4.81 -3.30 -3.61
N GLY A 277 -3.70 -2.67 -3.99
CA GLY A 277 -3.64 -1.78 -5.14
C GLY A 277 -4.07 -2.45 -6.44
N ILE A 278 -3.62 -3.69 -6.66
CA ILE A 278 -4.03 -4.51 -7.81
C ILE A 278 -5.54 -4.76 -7.78
N ILE A 279 -6.12 -5.12 -6.63
CA ILE A 279 -7.57 -5.34 -6.50
C ILE A 279 -8.35 -4.05 -6.81
N SER A 280 -7.90 -2.92 -6.27
CA SER A 280 -8.50 -1.60 -6.50
C SER A 280 -8.51 -1.25 -7.99
N ILE A 281 -7.36 -1.38 -8.65
CA ILE A 281 -7.19 -1.08 -10.08
C ILE A 281 -8.03 -2.02 -10.96
N VAL A 282 -8.05 -3.32 -10.68
CA VAL A 282 -8.90 -4.28 -11.42
C VAL A 282 -10.38 -3.94 -11.26
N ARG A 283 -10.81 -3.53 -10.06
CA ARG A 283 -12.19 -3.09 -9.82
C ARG A 283 -12.51 -1.83 -10.63
N THR A 284 -11.63 -0.84 -10.61
CA THR A 284 -11.77 0.39 -11.42
C THR A 284 -11.89 0.09 -12.90
N PHE A 285 -11.02 -0.76 -13.46
CA PHE A 285 -11.13 -1.14 -14.87
C PHE A 285 -12.40 -1.93 -15.17
N SER A 286 -12.84 -2.80 -14.26
CA SER A 286 -14.11 -3.49 -14.42
C SER A 286 -15.26 -2.49 -14.53
N PHE A 287 -15.30 -1.48 -13.66
CA PHE A 287 -16.33 -0.43 -13.69
C PHE A 287 -16.24 0.41 -14.97
N VAL A 288 -15.05 0.85 -15.35
CA VAL A 288 -14.81 1.64 -16.57
C VAL A 288 -15.24 0.89 -17.83
N ILE A 289 -14.95 -0.41 -17.93
CA ILE A 289 -15.32 -1.22 -19.10
C ILE A 289 -16.83 -1.47 -19.17
N SER A 290 -17.49 -1.69 -18.02
CA SER A 290 -18.95 -1.89 -17.99
C SER A 290 -19.76 -0.59 -18.00
N GLY A 291 -19.11 0.53 -17.70
CA GLY A 291 -19.74 1.78 -17.34
C GLY A 291 -20.11 2.68 -18.52
N PHE A 292 -20.36 3.93 -18.16
CA PHE A 292 -20.71 5.01 -19.08
C PHE A 292 -19.50 5.44 -19.92
N GLY A 293 -19.71 5.60 -21.23
CA GLY A 293 -18.77 6.21 -22.17
C GLY A 293 -17.43 5.50 -22.41
N PHE A 294 -17.43 4.17 -22.40
CA PHE A 294 -16.23 3.36 -22.70
C PHE A 294 -15.58 3.70 -24.06
N SER A 295 -14.27 3.96 -24.06
CA SER A 295 -13.44 4.27 -25.24
C SER A 295 -12.29 3.26 -25.40
N ASN A 296 -11.48 3.37 -26.47
CA ASN A 296 -10.32 2.49 -26.66
C ASN A 296 -9.12 2.91 -25.82
N ASP A 297 -9.08 4.16 -25.36
CA ASP A 297 -7.95 4.72 -24.64
C ASP A 297 -7.81 4.13 -23.23
N GLN A 298 -8.93 3.67 -22.65
CA GLN A 298 -8.93 2.99 -21.35
C GLN A 298 -8.19 1.65 -21.38
N TYR A 299 -8.10 0.96 -22.53
CA TYR A 299 -7.25 -0.24 -22.66
C TYR A 299 -5.76 0.11 -22.55
N VAL A 300 -5.34 1.24 -23.12
CA VAL A 300 -3.94 1.71 -23.06
C VAL A 300 -3.59 2.12 -21.63
N GLN A 301 -4.50 2.83 -20.95
CA GLN A 301 -4.34 3.19 -19.54
C GLN A 301 -4.24 1.94 -18.65
N CYS A 302 -5.05 0.91 -18.91
CA CYS A 302 -4.97 -0.39 -18.23
C CYS A 302 -3.63 -1.07 -18.40
N PHE A 303 -3.12 -1.14 -19.63
CA PHE A 303 -1.81 -1.69 -19.89
C PHE A 303 -0.71 -0.91 -19.16
N CYS A 304 -0.75 0.42 -19.18
CA CYS A 304 0.22 1.26 -18.48
C CYS A 304 0.16 1.05 -16.96
N ALA A 305 -1.03 0.92 -16.38
CA ALA A 305 -1.19 0.64 -14.96
C ALA A 305 -0.52 -0.70 -14.55
N LEU A 306 -0.69 -1.75 -15.35
CA LEU A 306 -0.03 -3.04 -15.12
C LEU A 306 1.51 -2.94 -15.20
N VAL A 307 2.03 -2.15 -16.14
CA VAL A 307 3.48 -1.87 -16.25
C VAL A 307 3.98 -1.17 -14.99
N ILE A 308 3.25 -0.17 -14.48
CA ILE A 308 3.62 0.55 -13.26
C ILE A 308 3.64 -0.39 -12.05
N ILE A 309 2.63 -1.24 -11.88
CA ILE A 309 2.55 -2.24 -10.79
C ILE A 309 3.73 -3.21 -10.86
N PHE A 310 4.01 -3.77 -12.05
CA PHE A 310 5.13 -4.69 -12.24
C PHE A 310 6.48 -4.03 -11.94
N ALA A 311 6.67 -2.80 -12.40
CA ALA A 311 7.88 -2.04 -12.12
C ALA A 311 8.01 -1.67 -10.64
N ALA A 312 6.91 -1.33 -9.95
CA ALA A 312 6.90 -1.13 -8.50
C ALA A 312 7.39 -2.38 -7.78
N TRP A 313 6.87 -3.56 -8.13
CA TRP A 313 7.37 -4.83 -7.61
C TRP A 313 8.87 -5.01 -7.88
N HIS A 314 9.33 -4.74 -9.11
CA HIS A 314 10.76 -4.85 -9.47
C HIS A 314 11.64 -3.97 -8.58
N PHE A 315 11.33 -2.68 -8.43
CA PHE A 315 12.12 -1.76 -7.60
C PHE A 315 12.15 -2.15 -6.12
N LEU A 316 11.08 -2.73 -5.60
CA LEU A 316 10.97 -3.14 -4.20
C LEU A 316 11.72 -4.44 -3.90
N PHE A 317 11.68 -5.43 -4.80
CA PHE A 317 12.12 -6.81 -4.51
C PHE A 317 13.38 -7.27 -5.25
N HIS A 318 13.72 -6.73 -6.42
CA HIS A 318 14.87 -7.20 -7.19
C HIS A 318 16.20 -7.08 -6.42
N GLY A 319 16.33 -6.02 -5.61
CA GLY A 319 17.49 -5.75 -4.77
C GLY A 319 17.38 -6.25 -3.32
N PHE A 320 16.48 -7.18 -2.99
CA PHE A 320 16.14 -7.54 -1.61
C PHE A 320 16.76 -8.89 -1.14
N PRO A 321 18.03 -8.94 -0.72
CA PRO A 321 18.56 -10.13 -0.05
C PRO A 321 18.10 -10.12 1.42
N SER A 322 17.24 -11.06 1.82
CA SER A 322 16.77 -11.22 3.21
C SER A 322 17.89 -11.63 4.18
N GLU A 323 18.92 -12.31 3.67
CA GLU A 323 20.00 -12.90 4.46
C GLU A 323 21.09 -11.91 4.92
N ARG A 324 21.11 -10.67 4.39
CA ARG A 324 22.19 -9.72 4.72
C ARG A 324 21.94 -9.05 6.09
N PRO A 325 22.88 -9.14 7.04
CA PRO A 325 22.69 -8.57 8.37
C PRO A 325 22.67 -7.03 8.31
N LEU A 326 21.64 -6.43 8.90
CA LEU A 326 21.50 -4.98 9.00
C LEU A 326 22.46 -4.42 10.07
N LYS A 327 23.19 -3.34 9.73
CA LYS A 327 23.97 -2.57 10.73
C LYS A 327 23.03 -1.90 11.72
N ARG A 328 23.45 -1.74 12.98
CA ARG A 328 22.58 -1.26 14.08
C ARG A 328 21.81 0.04 13.80
N LYS A 329 22.48 1.08 13.30
CA LYS A 329 21.84 2.39 13.00
C LYS A 329 21.06 2.34 11.69
N SER A 330 21.63 1.70 10.67
CA SER A 330 20.99 1.54 9.36
C SER A 330 19.72 0.70 9.43
N GLY A 331 19.65 -0.31 10.31
CA GLY A 331 18.48 -1.16 10.49
C GLY A 331 17.28 -0.43 11.11
N ALA A 332 17.51 0.44 12.09
CA ALA A 332 16.44 1.27 12.67
C ALA A 332 15.89 2.26 11.64
N LEU A 333 16.77 2.92 10.88
CA LEU A 333 16.36 3.82 9.80
C LEU A 333 15.62 3.06 8.68
N TRP A 334 16.12 1.88 8.31
CA TRP A 334 15.50 1.00 7.32
C TRP A 334 14.07 0.62 7.72
N LEU A 335 13.83 0.26 8.99
CA LEU A 335 12.49 -0.02 9.53
C LEU A 335 11.54 1.19 9.39
N ILE A 336 11.98 2.38 9.83
CA ILE A 336 11.14 3.58 9.83
C ILE A 336 10.78 3.99 8.41
N LEU A 337 11.70 3.88 7.45
CA LEU A 337 11.48 4.27 6.06
C LEU A 337 10.45 3.39 5.32
N HIS A 338 10.06 2.23 5.88
CA HIS A 338 8.94 1.46 5.31
C HIS A 338 7.59 2.14 5.51
N LEU A 339 7.43 2.96 6.56
CA LEU A 339 6.20 3.71 6.78
C LEU A 339 5.93 4.70 5.63
N PRO A 340 6.82 5.65 5.29
CA PRO A 340 6.61 6.53 4.15
C PRO A 340 6.62 5.76 2.82
N LEU A 341 7.37 4.65 2.69
CA LEU A 341 7.33 3.83 1.48
C LEU A 341 5.93 3.28 1.22
N HIS A 342 5.33 2.62 2.22
CA HIS A 342 4.00 2.03 2.09
C HIS A 342 2.93 3.10 1.87
N PHE A 343 3.06 4.26 2.53
CA PHE A 343 2.13 5.37 2.32
C PHE A 343 2.21 5.93 0.89
N VAL A 344 3.42 6.19 0.39
CA VAL A 344 3.63 6.65 -0.99
C VAL A 344 3.14 5.63 -2.01
N MET A 345 3.32 4.33 -1.74
CA MET A 345 2.79 3.26 -2.58
C MET A 345 1.26 3.28 -2.64
N LEU A 346 0.57 3.48 -1.51
CA LEU A 346 -0.90 3.62 -1.48
C LEU A 346 -1.38 4.84 -2.25
N MET A 347 -0.72 5.98 -2.07
CA MET A 347 -1.06 7.21 -2.77
C MET A 347 -0.80 7.11 -4.27
N LEU A 348 0.24 6.39 -4.69
CA LEU A 348 0.49 6.07 -6.10
C LEU A 348 -0.68 5.26 -6.68
N LEU A 349 -1.12 4.21 -5.99
CA LEU A 349 -2.22 3.35 -6.43
C LEU A 349 -3.55 4.11 -6.48
N SER A 350 -3.82 4.96 -5.49
CA SER A 350 -5.00 5.85 -5.47
C SER A 350 -4.96 6.86 -6.62
N GLY A 351 -3.82 7.51 -6.85
CA GLY A 351 -3.64 8.43 -7.98
C GLY A 351 -3.83 7.76 -9.34
N MET A 352 -3.40 6.50 -9.49
CA MET A 352 -3.67 5.70 -10.71
C MET A 352 -5.16 5.42 -10.91
N LYS A 353 -5.88 5.06 -9.84
CA LYS A 353 -7.35 4.89 -9.87
C LYS A 353 -8.00 6.19 -10.35
N ASN A 354 -7.70 7.30 -9.68
CA ASN A 354 -8.32 8.59 -9.96
C ASN A 354 -8.03 9.07 -11.39
N ALA A 355 -6.80 8.91 -11.88
CA ALA A 355 -6.45 9.30 -13.24
C ALA A 355 -7.18 8.47 -14.31
N THR A 356 -7.42 7.19 -14.03
CA THR A 356 -8.18 6.31 -14.93
C THR A 356 -9.65 6.70 -14.97
N VAL A 357 -10.24 6.97 -13.80
CA VAL A 357 -11.65 7.40 -13.70
C VAL A 357 -11.84 8.76 -14.36
N PHE A 358 -10.92 9.70 -14.13
CA PHE A 358 -10.94 11.02 -14.77
C PHE A 358 -10.96 10.91 -16.29
N GLY A 359 -10.02 10.16 -16.89
CA GLY A 359 -9.96 10.02 -18.34
C GLY A 359 -11.21 9.39 -18.94
N ASN A 360 -11.81 8.40 -18.28
CA ASN A 360 -13.05 7.79 -18.78
C ASN A 360 -14.26 8.72 -18.65
N ILE A 361 -14.44 9.37 -17.49
CA ILE A 361 -15.57 10.28 -17.28
C ILE A 361 -15.44 11.51 -18.18
N GLY A 362 -14.24 12.06 -18.35
CA GLY A 362 -13.96 13.17 -19.27
C GLY A 362 -14.37 12.84 -20.71
N ASP A 363 -13.88 11.73 -21.26
CA ASP A 363 -14.27 11.25 -22.59
C ASP A 363 -15.79 11.05 -22.70
N ALA A 364 -16.38 10.42 -21.68
CA ALA A 364 -17.80 10.08 -21.67
C ALA A 364 -18.69 11.33 -21.67
N LEU A 365 -18.37 12.30 -20.83
CA LEU A 365 -19.11 13.55 -20.69
C LEU A 365 -18.93 14.43 -21.93
N SER A 366 -17.73 14.53 -22.49
CA SER A 366 -17.50 15.25 -23.75
C SER A 366 -18.35 14.68 -24.89
N ASN A 367 -18.36 13.35 -25.07
CA ASN A 367 -19.23 12.71 -26.06
C ASN A 367 -20.72 12.94 -25.79
N THR A 368 -21.11 13.08 -24.52
CA THR A 368 -22.49 13.34 -24.13
C THR A 368 -22.91 14.76 -24.45
N ILE A 369 -22.08 15.74 -24.13
CA ILE A 369 -22.29 17.14 -24.50
C ILE A 369 -22.42 17.26 -26.02
N ASP A 370 -21.48 16.68 -26.78
CA ASP A 370 -21.52 16.71 -28.25
C ASP A 370 -22.81 16.08 -28.81
N ALA A 371 -23.23 14.94 -28.24
CA ALA A 371 -24.44 14.26 -28.68
C ALA A 371 -25.72 15.01 -28.30
N VAL A 372 -25.80 15.57 -27.09
CA VAL A 372 -26.95 16.36 -26.62
C VAL A 372 -27.07 17.64 -27.44
N SER A 373 -25.97 18.40 -27.61
CA SER A 373 -25.96 19.61 -28.44
C SER A 373 -26.32 19.33 -29.91
N ALA A 374 -25.92 18.19 -30.46
CA ALA A 374 -26.34 17.76 -31.79
C ALA A 374 -27.85 17.48 -31.87
N VAL A 375 -28.42 16.82 -30.86
CA VAL A 375 -29.86 16.52 -30.77
C VAL A 375 -30.67 17.81 -30.58
N GLU A 376 -30.25 18.68 -29.68
CA GLU A 376 -30.85 20.01 -29.45
C GLU A 376 -30.88 20.82 -30.76
N SER A 377 -29.73 20.91 -31.44
CA SER A 377 -29.62 21.59 -32.74
C SER A 377 -30.52 20.96 -33.81
N ALA A 378 -30.71 19.64 -33.79
CA ALA A 378 -31.60 18.94 -34.72
C ALA A 378 -33.08 19.16 -34.41
N ILE A 379 -33.46 19.33 -33.13
CA ILE A 379 -34.81 19.73 -32.72
C ILE A 379 -35.08 21.15 -33.26
N MET A 380 -34.18 22.10 -32.98
CA MET A 380 -34.34 23.50 -33.42
C MET A 380 -34.44 23.64 -34.95
N ASN A 381 -33.69 22.82 -35.70
CA ASN A 381 -33.68 22.83 -37.16
C ASN A 381 -34.70 21.87 -37.82
N GLN A 382 -35.47 21.11 -37.02
CA GLN A 382 -36.42 20.09 -37.48
C GLN A 382 -35.79 19.00 -38.37
N THR A 383 -34.56 18.60 -38.06
CA THR A 383 -33.80 17.58 -38.81
C THR A 383 -33.48 16.35 -37.96
N LEU A 384 -34.38 15.92 -37.08
CA LEU A 384 -34.16 14.79 -36.16
C LEU A 384 -33.66 13.50 -36.83
N GLU A 385 -34.07 13.24 -38.08
CA GLU A 385 -33.60 12.08 -38.86
C GLU A 385 -32.08 12.04 -39.10
N THR A 386 -31.37 13.17 -38.94
CA THR A 386 -29.91 13.25 -39.16
C THR A 386 -29.10 12.85 -37.92
N VAL A 387 -29.72 12.71 -36.76
CA VAL A 387 -29.05 12.46 -35.46
C VAL A 387 -29.43 11.13 -34.82
N ASP A 388 -29.99 10.19 -35.60
CA ASP A 388 -30.37 8.84 -35.12
C ASP A 388 -29.22 8.11 -34.41
N THR A 389 -27.98 8.29 -34.85
CA THR A 389 -26.80 7.67 -34.24
C THR A 389 -26.52 8.22 -32.84
N GLN A 390 -26.56 9.54 -32.69
CA GLN A 390 -26.32 10.24 -31.43
C GLN A 390 -27.45 9.96 -30.44
N ASN A 391 -28.69 10.02 -30.90
CA ASN A 391 -29.88 9.76 -30.10
C ASN A 391 -29.89 8.32 -29.55
N ASN A 392 -29.60 7.32 -30.40
CA ASN A 392 -29.48 5.93 -29.95
C ASN A 392 -28.30 5.73 -28.99
N TRP A 393 -27.18 6.42 -29.22
CA TRP A 393 -26.02 6.34 -28.33
C TRP A 393 -26.33 6.92 -26.95
N LEU A 394 -27.04 8.05 -26.87
CA LEU A 394 -27.49 8.66 -25.62
C LEU A 394 -28.44 7.73 -24.86
N ALA A 395 -29.46 7.19 -25.54
CA ALA A 395 -30.40 6.26 -24.93
C ALA A 395 -29.72 5.00 -24.37
N LEU A 396 -28.74 4.45 -25.08
CA LEU A 396 -28.00 3.27 -24.64
C LEU A 396 -27.03 3.54 -23.49
N ASN A 397 -26.38 4.71 -23.46
CA ASN A 397 -25.39 5.01 -22.43
C ASN A 397 -26.02 5.61 -21.17
N LEU A 398 -26.95 6.55 -21.31
CA LEU A 398 -27.72 7.08 -20.17
C LEU A 398 -28.64 6.00 -19.59
N GLY A 399 -29.09 5.02 -20.39
CA GLY A 399 -29.80 3.85 -19.86
C GLY A 399 -28.96 2.93 -18.97
N LYS A 400 -27.64 3.14 -18.86
CA LYS A 400 -26.76 2.43 -17.91
C LYS A 400 -26.63 3.16 -16.58
N THR A 401 -27.09 4.41 -16.49
CA THR A 401 -27.07 5.21 -15.28
C THR A 401 -28.48 5.31 -14.69
N ASP A 402 -28.58 5.59 -13.39
CA ASP A 402 -29.87 5.75 -12.71
C ASP A 402 -30.38 7.20 -12.81
N VAL A 403 -30.26 7.82 -13.99
CA VAL A 403 -30.81 9.16 -14.27
C VAL A 403 -32.33 9.13 -14.25
N PHE A 404 -32.95 10.10 -13.58
CA PHE A 404 -34.40 10.31 -13.58
C PHE A 404 -34.73 11.80 -13.77
N PRO A 405 -35.64 12.18 -14.69
CA PRO A 405 -36.39 11.34 -15.63
C PRO A 405 -35.51 10.67 -16.69
N THR A 406 -35.99 9.58 -17.29
CA THR A 406 -35.18 8.80 -18.24
C THR A 406 -34.98 9.58 -19.54
N TYR A 407 -33.85 9.36 -20.23
CA TYR A 407 -33.55 10.08 -21.48
C TYR A 407 -34.66 10.07 -22.54
N PRO A 408 -35.37 8.95 -22.78
CA PRO A 408 -36.49 8.96 -23.72
C PRO A 408 -37.65 9.87 -23.29
N GLU A 409 -37.96 9.94 -21.99
CA GLU A 409 -39.00 10.82 -21.46
C GLU A 409 -38.58 12.29 -21.60
N GLU A 410 -37.32 12.57 -21.30
CA GLU A 410 -36.74 13.91 -21.42
C GLU A 410 -36.67 14.39 -22.88
N PHE A 411 -36.31 13.49 -23.80
CA PHE A 411 -36.31 13.78 -25.23
C PHE A 411 -37.71 14.13 -25.76
N GLU A 412 -38.77 13.48 -25.26
CA GLU A 412 -40.15 13.84 -25.57
C GLU A 412 -40.51 15.23 -25.05
N LEU A 413 -40.05 15.59 -23.84
CA LEU A 413 -40.23 16.92 -23.27
C LEU A 413 -39.53 17.97 -24.13
N TRP A 414 -38.24 17.80 -24.46
CA TRP A 414 -37.49 18.74 -25.30
C TRP A 414 -38.15 18.99 -26.65
N ASN A 415 -38.64 17.93 -27.29
CA ASN A 415 -39.36 18.05 -28.54
C ASN A 415 -40.69 18.82 -28.34
N ALA A 416 -41.40 18.61 -27.24
CA ALA A 416 -42.62 19.36 -26.91
C ALA A 416 -42.36 20.84 -26.56
N SER A 417 -41.30 21.15 -25.80
CA SER A 417 -40.87 22.51 -25.44
C SER A 417 -40.54 23.35 -26.68
N PHE A 418 -39.99 22.73 -27.72
CA PHE A 418 -39.77 23.44 -28.98
C PHE A 418 -41.08 23.86 -29.69
N TYR A 419 -42.11 23.01 -29.69
CA TYR A 419 -43.38 23.32 -30.36
C TYR A 419 -44.32 24.19 -29.51
N ASP A 420 -44.30 24.01 -28.20
CA ASP A 420 -45.16 24.72 -27.25
C ASP A 420 -44.40 25.09 -25.96
N PRO A 421 -43.55 26.13 -26.02
CA PRO A 421 -42.69 26.52 -24.90
C PRO A 421 -43.47 27.17 -23.74
N GLN A 422 -44.67 27.70 -23.97
CA GLN A 422 -45.47 28.31 -22.89
C GLN A 422 -45.97 27.28 -21.87
N ASP A 423 -46.32 26.09 -22.35
CA ASP A 423 -46.85 25.01 -21.51
C ASP A 423 -45.74 24.05 -21.02
N ASN A 424 -44.63 23.92 -21.76
CA ASN A 424 -43.58 22.93 -21.49
C ASN A 424 -42.18 23.52 -21.15
N GLY A 425 -42.04 24.84 -21.06
CA GLY A 425 -40.77 25.48 -20.69
C GLY A 425 -39.85 25.80 -21.87
N ASP A 426 -38.74 26.48 -21.57
CA ASP A 426 -37.70 26.82 -22.53
C ASP A 426 -36.74 25.65 -22.77
N LEU A 427 -36.52 25.32 -24.05
CA LEU A 427 -35.69 24.18 -24.45
C LEU A 427 -34.25 24.26 -23.92
N ALA A 428 -33.60 25.42 -24.02
CA ALA A 428 -32.19 25.56 -23.65
C ALA A 428 -32.01 25.42 -22.13
N LEU A 429 -32.96 25.96 -21.35
CA LEU A 429 -32.95 25.84 -19.88
C LEU A 429 -33.27 24.42 -19.41
N GLU A 430 -34.18 23.70 -20.06
CA GLU A 430 -34.47 22.28 -19.75
C GLU A 430 -33.23 21.40 -20.04
N VAL A 431 -32.58 21.61 -21.19
CA VAL A 431 -31.32 20.89 -21.53
C VAL A 431 -30.22 21.19 -20.50
N ALA A 432 -30.08 22.44 -20.07
CA ALA A 432 -29.13 22.84 -19.03
C ALA A 432 -29.39 22.15 -17.68
N ALA A 433 -30.65 22.11 -17.24
CA ALA A 433 -31.03 21.41 -16.00
C ALA A 433 -30.77 19.90 -16.09
N TYR A 434 -31.03 19.30 -17.25
CA TYR A 434 -30.78 17.88 -17.47
C TYR A 434 -29.29 17.51 -17.46
N TYR A 435 -28.39 18.40 -17.90
CA TYR A 435 -26.94 18.19 -17.74
C TYR A 435 -26.57 17.98 -16.26
N GLY A 436 -27.13 18.77 -15.33
CA GLY A 436 -26.91 18.57 -13.90
C GLY A 436 -27.28 17.16 -13.43
N LEU A 437 -28.42 16.64 -13.88
CA LEU A 437 -28.88 15.27 -13.57
C LEU A 437 -27.96 14.19 -14.14
N ILE A 438 -27.54 14.35 -15.41
CA ILE A 438 -26.60 13.42 -16.06
C ILE A 438 -25.30 13.33 -15.26
N PHE A 439 -24.70 14.46 -14.91
CA PHE A 439 -23.40 14.50 -14.26
C PHE A 439 -23.43 13.86 -12.86
N VAL A 440 -24.49 14.11 -12.09
CA VAL A 440 -24.69 13.50 -10.77
C VAL A 440 -24.88 12.00 -10.88
N ALA A 441 -25.69 11.53 -11.83
CA ALA A 441 -25.91 10.10 -12.03
C ALA A 441 -24.66 9.37 -12.56
N VAL A 442 -23.85 10.03 -13.39
CA VAL A 442 -22.55 9.51 -13.80
C VAL A 442 -21.64 9.37 -12.58
N ALA A 443 -21.55 10.38 -11.71
CA ALA A 443 -20.75 10.29 -10.49
C ALA A 443 -21.20 9.13 -9.58
N ASP A 444 -22.50 8.95 -9.39
CA ASP A 444 -23.07 7.84 -8.60
C ASP A 444 -22.75 6.47 -9.22
N SER A 445 -22.82 6.35 -10.55
CA SER A 445 -22.48 5.11 -11.26
C SER A 445 -21.02 4.67 -11.05
N PHE A 446 -20.11 5.62 -10.81
CA PHE A 446 -18.70 5.38 -10.49
C PHE A 446 -18.41 5.33 -8.98
N GLN A 447 -19.44 5.45 -8.12
CA GLN A 447 -19.33 5.51 -6.66
C GLN A 447 -18.40 6.63 -6.18
N LEU A 448 -18.47 7.79 -6.84
CA LEU A 448 -17.65 8.95 -6.49
C LEU A 448 -18.33 9.78 -5.40
N GLU A 449 -17.58 10.13 -4.37
CA GLU A 449 -18.04 11.07 -3.35
C GLU A 449 -17.76 12.51 -3.82
N LEU A 450 -18.83 13.21 -4.23
CA LEU A 450 -18.76 14.62 -4.62
C LEU A 450 -18.71 15.53 -3.38
N SER A 451 -18.02 16.67 -3.49
CA SER A 451 -18.02 17.66 -2.42
C SER A 451 -19.40 18.30 -2.22
N GLU A 452 -19.63 18.84 -1.02
CA GLU A 452 -20.85 19.59 -0.71
C GLU A 452 -21.03 20.80 -1.64
N GLU A 453 -19.94 21.41 -2.10
CA GLU A 453 -19.95 22.50 -3.07
C GLU A 453 -20.55 22.04 -4.41
N VAL A 454 -20.05 20.94 -4.96
CA VAL A 454 -20.56 20.36 -6.21
C VAL A 454 -22.02 19.94 -6.07
N LEU A 455 -22.42 19.37 -4.93
CA LEU A 455 -23.81 18.99 -4.69
C LEU A 455 -24.75 20.20 -4.59
N ASN A 456 -24.30 21.30 -3.99
CA ASN A 456 -25.09 22.54 -3.91
C ASN A 456 -25.24 23.18 -5.30
N LEU A 457 -24.16 23.26 -6.07
CA LEU A 457 -24.20 23.75 -7.45
C LEU A 457 -25.04 22.84 -8.36
N ALA A 458 -24.94 21.52 -8.20
CA ALA A 458 -25.79 20.58 -8.91
C ALA A 458 -27.28 20.83 -8.61
N ASN A 459 -27.63 21.06 -7.33
CA ASN A 459 -29.00 21.40 -6.97
C ASN A 459 -29.45 22.74 -7.56
N GLU A 460 -28.55 23.71 -7.72
CA GLU A 460 -28.88 24.98 -8.39
C GLU A 460 -29.13 24.79 -9.89
N VAL A 461 -28.29 24.00 -10.58
CA VAL A 461 -28.47 23.63 -12.00
C VAL A 461 -29.77 22.86 -12.21
N VAL A 462 -30.05 21.85 -11.39
CA VAL A 462 -31.24 21.00 -11.54
C VAL A 462 -32.53 21.77 -11.26
N ASN A 463 -32.49 22.79 -10.40
CA ASN A 463 -33.66 23.62 -10.07
C ASN A 463 -33.67 24.97 -10.80
N LEU A 464 -33.03 25.06 -11.96
CA LEU A 464 -33.14 26.22 -12.83
C LEU A 464 -34.60 26.52 -13.15
N ASN A 465 -34.95 27.80 -13.22
CA ASN A 465 -36.31 28.19 -13.59
C ASN A 465 -36.48 28.06 -15.11
N THR A 466 -37.05 26.95 -15.57
CA THR A 466 -37.21 26.65 -17.01
C THR A 466 -38.43 27.31 -17.66
N THR A 467 -39.17 28.16 -16.93
CA THR A 467 -40.37 28.80 -17.48
C THR A 467 -40.04 29.72 -18.66
N PHE A 468 -40.70 29.51 -19.79
CA PHE A 468 -40.55 30.39 -20.96
C PHE A 468 -41.23 31.75 -20.75
N VAL A 469 -40.48 32.83 -20.99
CA VAL A 469 -40.99 34.20 -20.96
C VAL A 469 -40.88 34.80 -22.37
N PRO A 470 -41.95 35.36 -22.97
CA PRO A 470 -41.88 35.92 -24.32
C PRO A 470 -40.99 37.17 -24.48
N ASP A 471 -40.42 37.70 -23.39
CA ASP A 471 -39.58 38.90 -23.38
C ASP A 471 -38.11 38.51 -23.63
N GLU A 472 -37.55 38.99 -24.74
CA GLU A 472 -36.20 38.65 -25.20
C GLU A 472 -35.11 39.10 -24.22
N GLU A 473 -35.29 40.22 -23.52
CA GLU A 473 -34.30 40.72 -22.54
C GLU A 473 -34.25 39.78 -21.33
N VAL A 474 -35.42 39.37 -20.84
CA VAL A 474 -35.55 38.46 -19.68
C VAL A 474 -35.06 37.05 -20.03
N MET A 475 -35.30 36.58 -21.25
CA MET A 475 -34.81 35.28 -21.71
C MET A 475 -33.29 35.23 -21.86
N ASN A 476 -32.68 36.29 -22.40
CA ASN A 476 -31.23 36.37 -22.51
C ASN A 476 -30.59 36.41 -21.11
N GLU A 477 -31.15 37.19 -20.17
CA GLU A 477 -30.66 37.22 -18.78
C GLU A 477 -30.79 35.86 -18.09
N ALA A 478 -31.89 35.13 -18.32
CA ALA A 478 -32.09 33.78 -17.78
C ALA A 478 -31.10 32.76 -18.39
N GLY A 479 -30.84 32.85 -19.71
CA GLY A 479 -29.87 32.02 -20.41
C GLY A 479 -28.44 32.27 -19.94
N GLU A 480 -28.01 33.53 -19.84
CA GLU A 480 -26.69 33.91 -19.33
C GLU A 480 -26.48 33.39 -17.90
N LYS A 481 -27.50 33.53 -17.04
CA LYS A 481 -27.43 33.00 -15.67
C LYS A 481 -27.30 31.47 -15.64
N ALA A 482 -28.03 30.76 -16.50
CA ALA A 482 -27.95 29.30 -16.57
C ALA A 482 -26.57 28.84 -17.05
N GLU A 483 -25.99 29.53 -18.03
CA GLU A 483 -24.63 29.26 -18.53
C GLU A 483 -23.57 29.50 -17.44
N ASP A 484 -23.69 30.59 -16.68
CA ASP A 484 -22.78 30.89 -15.57
C ASP A 484 -22.83 29.81 -14.48
N VAL A 485 -24.03 29.43 -14.02
CA VAL A 485 -24.22 28.42 -12.97
C VAL A 485 -23.75 27.04 -13.46
N LEU A 486 -24.06 26.67 -14.70
CA LEU A 486 -23.58 25.43 -15.31
C LEU A 486 -22.05 25.43 -15.42
N GLY A 487 -21.45 26.55 -15.83
CA GLY A 487 -20.00 26.72 -15.90
C GLY A 487 -19.32 26.54 -14.53
N GLU A 488 -19.86 27.15 -13.48
CA GLU A 488 -19.38 26.98 -12.10
C GLU A 488 -19.51 25.53 -11.61
N PHE A 489 -20.66 24.89 -11.88
CA PHE A 489 -20.87 23.48 -11.57
C PHE A 489 -19.87 22.56 -12.28
N LEU A 490 -19.68 22.73 -13.59
CA LEU A 490 -18.74 21.92 -14.38
C LEU A 490 -17.29 22.12 -13.91
N ALA A 491 -16.92 23.36 -13.60
CA ALA A 491 -15.62 23.70 -13.04
C ALA A 491 -15.37 22.96 -11.72
N ALA A 492 -16.31 23.03 -10.78
CA ALA A 492 -16.21 22.37 -9.49
C ALA A 492 -16.19 20.84 -9.63
N TYR A 493 -17.06 20.28 -10.49
CA TYR A 493 -17.16 18.84 -10.75
C TYR A 493 -15.86 18.26 -11.30
N LEU A 494 -15.29 18.88 -12.34
CA LEU A 494 -14.02 18.45 -12.94
C LEU A 494 -12.86 18.62 -11.97
N THR A 495 -12.89 19.67 -11.16
CA THR A 495 -11.89 19.91 -10.12
C THR A 495 -11.87 18.76 -9.11
N ASP A 496 -13.01 18.39 -8.55
CA ASP A 496 -13.11 17.29 -7.57
C ASP A 496 -12.58 15.96 -8.14
N LEU A 497 -12.90 15.69 -9.42
CA LEU A 497 -12.44 14.50 -10.13
C LEU A 497 -10.91 14.51 -10.33
N ALA A 498 -10.33 15.68 -10.61
CA ALA A 498 -8.92 15.82 -10.96
C ALA A 498 -7.99 15.94 -9.75
N GLN A 499 -8.43 16.55 -8.64
CA GLN A 499 -7.55 16.87 -7.50
C GLN A 499 -6.85 15.63 -6.93
N GLY A 500 -7.54 14.48 -6.89
CA GLY A 500 -6.97 13.22 -6.41
C GLY A 500 -5.81 12.67 -7.27
N THR A 501 -5.61 13.20 -8.48
CA THR A 501 -4.51 12.81 -9.39
C THR A 501 -3.22 13.58 -9.14
N LEU A 502 -3.27 14.74 -8.49
CA LEU A 502 -2.13 15.63 -8.28
C LEU A 502 -0.96 14.95 -7.54
N PHE A 503 -1.28 13.99 -6.67
CA PHE A 503 -0.27 13.25 -5.91
C PHE A 503 0.43 12.16 -6.71
N PHE A 504 -0.05 11.81 -7.90
CA PHE A 504 0.43 10.67 -8.67
C PHE A 504 1.91 10.79 -9.05
N PHE A 505 2.36 11.91 -9.64
CA PHE A 505 3.76 12.09 -10.02
C PHE A 505 4.71 12.15 -8.80
N PRO A 506 4.43 12.95 -7.74
CA PRO A 506 5.17 12.89 -6.48
C PRO A 506 5.30 11.49 -5.91
N CYS A 507 4.22 10.71 -5.94
CA CYS A 507 4.23 9.38 -5.35
C CYS A 507 4.97 8.36 -6.22
N ALA A 508 4.90 8.49 -7.55
CA ALA A 508 5.69 7.67 -8.47
C ALA A 508 7.20 7.90 -8.25
N GLY A 509 7.64 9.16 -8.22
CA GLY A 509 9.03 9.49 -7.90
C GLY A 509 9.42 9.04 -6.48
N GLY A 510 8.55 9.29 -5.50
CA GLY A 510 8.76 8.94 -4.10
C GLY A 510 8.94 7.45 -3.88
N LEU A 511 8.19 6.59 -4.58
CA LEU A 511 8.33 5.14 -4.52
C LEU A 511 9.75 4.71 -4.91
N VAL A 512 10.22 5.17 -6.07
CA VAL A 512 11.56 4.83 -6.59
C VAL A 512 12.65 5.39 -5.68
N LEU A 513 12.48 6.63 -5.21
CA LEU A 513 13.43 7.27 -4.29
C LEU A 513 13.56 6.48 -2.98
N LEU A 514 12.44 6.14 -2.34
CA LEU A 514 12.43 5.41 -1.08
C LEU A 514 12.92 3.96 -1.26
N ALA A 515 12.54 3.29 -2.35
CA ALA A 515 13.04 1.95 -2.68
C ALA A 515 14.57 1.97 -2.85
N SER A 516 15.11 2.93 -3.62
CA SER A 516 16.55 3.07 -3.84
C SER A 516 17.31 3.39 -2.54
N LEU A 517 16.72 4.16 -1.63
CA LEU A 517 17.29 4.48 -0.32
C LEU A 517 17.31 3.24 0.59
N LEU A 518 16.24 2.43 0.58
CA LEU A 518 16.17 1.20 1.35
C LEU A 518 17.21 0.17 0.89
N VAL A 519 17.42 0.05 -0.43
CA VAL A 519 18.50 -0.78 -1.00
C VAL A 519 19.87 -0.27 -0.52
N LEU A 520 20.12 1.03 -0.60
CA LEU A 520 21.38 1.65 -0.16
C LEU A 520 21.67 1.40 1.34
N LEU A 521 20.64 1.49 2.19
CA LEU A 521 20.78 1.26 3.63
C LEU A 521 21.12 -0.19 3.98
N ARG A 522 20.74 -1.14 3.11
CA ARG A 522 21.05 -2.56 3.28
C ARG A 522 22.41 -2.92 2.69
N ALA A 523 22.68 -2.50 1.46
CA ALA A 523 23.93 -2.79 0.77
C ALA A 523 24.36 -1.61 -0.11
N ALA A 524 25.58 -1.13 0.14
CA ALA A 524 26.17 -0.10 -0.71
C ALA A 524 26.44 -0.68 -2.12
N PRO A 525 26.19 0.09 -3.19
CA PRO A 525 26.54 -0.27 -4.55
C PRO A 525 28.04 -0.62 -4.67
N LEU A 526 28.36 -1.73 -5.32
CA LEU A 526 29.73 -2.19 -5.53
C LEU A 526 30.22 -1.80 -6.92
N GLY A 527 31.28 -0.98 -6.99
CA GLY A 527 31.85 -0.53 -8.25
C GLY A 527 31.13 0.68 -8.87
N VAL A 528 31.81 1.31 -9.84
CA VAL A 528 31.39 2.58 -10.42
C VAL A 528 30.03 2.48 -11.12
N TRP A 529 29.79 1.40 -11.88
CA TRP A 529 28.55 1.23 -12.65
C TRP A 529 27.31 1.06 -11.79
N MET A 530 27.41 0.42 -10.62
CA MET A 530 26.27 0.33 -9.69
C MET A 530 25.96 1.69 -9.04
N TRP A 531 26.98 2.52 -8.78
CA TRP A 531 26.79 3.91 -8.32
C TRP A 531 26.17 4.79 -9.40
N VAL A 532 26.59 4.64 -10.66
CA VAL A 532 25.98 5.32 -11.80
C VAL A 532 24.51 4.94 -11.92
N ASN A 533 24.18 3.64 -11.84
CA ASN A 533 22.78 3.18 -11.86
C ASN A 533 21.95 3.81 -10.75
N TRP A 534 22.43 3.76 -9.51
CA TRP A 534 21.74 4.37 -8.37
C TRP A 534 21.56 5.89 -8.57
N GLY A 535 22.57 6.58 -9.10
CA GLY A 535 22.50 8.00 -9.43
C GLY A 535 21.44 8.33 -10.47
N ILE A 536 21.33 7.52 -11.53
CA ILE A 536 20.28 7.68 -12.56
C ILE A 536 18.89 7.45 -11.97
N GLN A 537 18.72 6.39 -11.16
CA GLN A 537 17.46 6.09 -10.46
C GLN A 537 17.02 7.27 -9.58
N VAL A 538 17.90 7.77 -8.72
CA VAL A 538 17.60 8.92 -7.85
C VAL A 538 17.31 10.18 -8.68
N THR A 539 18.05 10.43 -9.76
CA THR A 539 17.84 11.62 -10.60
C THR A 539 16.47 11.60 -11.27
N LEU A 540 16.09 10.50 -11.91
CA LEU A 540 14.78 10.38 -12.56
C LEU A 540 13.63 10.34 -11.54
N ALA A 541 13.84 9.70 -10.38
CA ALA A 541 12.87 9.75 -9.28
C ALA A 541 12.66 11.18 -8.77
N CYS A 542 13.74 11.95 -8.59
CA CYS A 542 13.65 13.37 -8.23
C CYS A 542 12.93 14.19 -9.30
N ILE A 543 13.19 13.93 -10.59
CA ILE A 543 12.48 14.61 -11.68
C ILE A 543 10.98 14.32 -11.59
N LEU A 544 10.56 13.06 -11.42
CA LEU A 544 9.16 12.70 -11.22
C LEU A 544 8.55 13.39 -9.99
N CYS A 545 9.29 13.44 -8.87
CA CYS A 545 8.83 14.19 -7.70
C CYS A 545 8.64 15.67 -7.98
N LEU A 546 9.55 16.27 -8.74
CA LEU A 546 9.52 17.69 -9.07
C LEU A 546 8.41 18.03 -10.06
N LEU A 547 7.91 17.06 -10.85
CA LEU A 547 6.74 17.28 -11.70
C LEU A 547 5.49 17.66 -10.88
N GLY A 548 5.34 17.18 -9.65
CA GLY A 548 4.24 17.62 -8.80
C GLY A 548 4.38 19.05 -8.24
N PHE A 549 5.52 19.71 -8.41
CA PHE A 549 5.62 21.16 -8.18
C PHE A 549 5.13 21.97 -9.38
N LEU A 550 4.85 21.35 -10.53
CA LEU A 550 4.15 22.02 -11.63
C LEU A 550 2.69 22.32 -11.26
N ASP A 551 2.20 21.73 -10.16
CA ASP A 551 0.82 21.83 -9.67
C ASP A 551 0.65 22.94 -8.61
N VAL A 552 1.64 23.82 -8.47
CA VAL A 552 1.60 24.98 -7.57
C VAL A 552 0.83 26.12 -8.27
N GLY A 553 -0.46 26.25 -7.96
CA GLY A 553 -1.33 27.29 -8.53
C GLY A 553 -2.78 27.17 -8.04
N ASN A 554 -3.70 27.90 -8.67
CA ASN A 554 -5.13 27.67 -8.45
C ASN A 554 -5.48 26.29 -9.00
N GLN A 555 -5.97 25.39 -8.14
CA GLN A 555 -6.27 24.00 -8.48
C GLN A 555 -7.68 23.82 -9.03
N ALA A 556 -8.49 24.88 -9.05
CA ALA A 556 -9.77 24.91 -9.72
C ALA A 556 -9.57 24.86 -11.23
N LEU A 557 -10.18 23.86 -11.87
CA LEU A 557 -10.35 23.78 -13.30
C LEU A 557 -11.53 24.66 -13.70
N ASN A 558 -11.29 25.69 -14.50
CA ASN A 558 -12.37 26.41 -15.18
C ASN A 558 -12.34 25.98 -16.66
N PRO A 559 -13.40 25.36 -17.19
CA PRO A 559 -13.45 24.97 -18.61
C PRO A 559 -13.29 26.15 -19.58
N ASN A 560 -13.47 27.39 -19.11
CA ASN A 560 -13.38 28.62 -19.90
C ASN A 560 -12.03 29.36 -19.76
N ASP A 561 -11.07 28.87 -18.96
CA ASP A 561 -9.76 29.51 -18.76
C ASP A 561 -8.65 28.80 -19.54
N ASP A 562 -7.86 29.54 -20.30
CA ASP A 562 -6.73 29.03 -21.10
C ASP A 562 -5.55 28.53 -20.21
N ASN A 563 -5.55 28.86 -18.91
CA ASN A 563 -4.46 28.55 -17.98
C ASN A 563 -4.68 27.25 -17.21
N VAL A 564 -4.75 26.13 -17.92
CA VAL A 564 -4.81 24.80 -17.29
C VAL A 564 -3.46 24.47 -16.64
N LEU A 565 -3.47 24.00 -15.39
CA LEU A 565 -2.27 23.50 -14.72
C LEU A 565 -1.59 22.41 -15.59
N PRO A 566 -0.25 22.41 -15.72
CA PRO A 566 0.44 21.45 -16.58
C PRO A 566 0.11 19.98 -16.32
N ALA A 567 -0.09 19.55 -15.05
CA ALA A 567 -0.49 18.16 -14.79
C ALA A 567 -1.90 17.85 -15.26
N TYR A 568 -2.84 18.80 -15.16
CA TYR A 568 -4.19 18.62 -15.68
C TYR A 568 -4.18 18.58 -17.21
N GLY A 569 -3.32 19.35 -17.88
CA GLY A 569 -3.12 19.21 -19.33
C GLY A 569 -2.56 17.82 -19.74
N VAL A 570 -1.67 17.25 -18.93
CA VAL A 570 -1.15 15.89 -19.15
C VAL A 570 -2.20 14.81 -18.83
N LEU A 571 -3.06 15.07 -17.84
CA LEU A 571 -4.17 14.21 -17.44
C LEU A 571 -5.25 14.17 -18.52
N ASP A 572 -5.67 15.35 -18.99
CA ASP A 572 -6.66 15.54 -20.06
C ASP A 572 -6.18 14.90 -21.37
N ALA A 573 -4.90 15.03 -21.69
CA ALA A 573 -4.31 14.34 -22.84
C ALA A 573 -4.18 12.80 -22.67
N GLY A 574 -4.53 12.24 -21.51
CA GLY A 574 -4.42 10.81 -21.21
C GLY A 574 -2.98 10.30 -21.05
N TRP A 575 -1.99 11.21 -20.87
CA TRP A 575 -0.56 10.88 -20.85
C TRP A 575 0.01 10.62 -19.45
N MET A 576 -0.79 10.79 -18.40
CA MET A 576 -0.32 10.66 -17.01
C MET A 576 0.25 9.26 -16.71
N LEU A 577 -0.53 8.20 -16.92
CA LEU A 577 -0.09 6.81 -16.73
C LEU A 577 1.00 6.39 -17.73
N PRO A 578 0.85 6.64 -19.05
CA PRO A 578 1.89 6.34 -20.03
C PRO A 578 3.27 6.93 -19.69
N LEU A 579 3.31 8.18 -19.22
CA LEU A 579 4.57 8.86 -18.90
C LEU A 579 5.33 8.13 -17.78
N VAL A 580 4.65 7.80 -16.67
CA VAL A 580 5.29 7.08 -15.56
C VAL A 580 5.66 5.67 -15.98
N ALA A 581 4.81 4.97 -16.74
CA ALA A 581 5.12 3.63 -17.26
C ALA A 581 6.38 3.62 -18.13
N ILE A 582 6.54 4.61 -19.02
CA ILE A 582 7.73 4.77 -19.87
C ILE A 582 8.97 5.04 -19.01
N VAL A 583 8.90 5.98 -18.06
CA VAL A 583 10.02 6.29 -17.17
C VAL A 583 10.45 5.06 -16.37
N TYR A 584 9.48 4.32 -15.82
CA TYR A 584 9.74 3.09 -15.08
C TYR A 584 10.38 2.00 -15.96
N ALA A 585 9.88 1.81 -17.18
CA ALA A 585 10.47 0.88 -18.14
C ALA A 585 11.92 1.26 -18.49
N ILE A 586 12.19 2.55 -18.72
CA ILE A 586 13.54 3.08 -18.97
C ILE A 586 14.45 2.77 -17.78
N LEU A 587 13.99 3.00 -16.55
CA LEU A 587 14.77 2.73 -15.34
C LEU A 587 15.17 1.26 -15.21
N ILE A 588 14.25 0.33 -15.50
CA ILE A 588 14.53 -1.12 -15.48
C ILE A 588 15.55 -1.50 -16.57
N ILE A 589 15.38 -0.95 -17.78
CA ILE A 589 16.31 -1.19 -18.89
C ILE A 589 17.71 -0.65 -18.56
N VAL A 590 17.80 0.55 -17.99
CA VAL A 590 19.07 1.15 -17.55
C VAL A 590 19.74 0.26 -16.50
N GLU A 591 19.00 -0.19 -15.50
CA GLU A 591 19.52 -1.08 -14.46
C GLU A 591 20.12 -2.36 -15.05
N TYR A 592 19.39 -3.03 -15.95
CA TYR A 592 19.88 -4.21 -16.65
C TYR A 592 21.19 -3.95 -17.41
N ASN A 593 21.25 -2.86 -18.18
CA ASN A 593 22.44 -2.49 -18.94
C ASN A 593 23.64 -2.17 -18.01
N MET A 594 23.41 -1.48 -16.90
CA MET A 594 24.46 -1.15 -15.94
C MET A 594 25.00 -2.40 -15.22
N LEU A 595 24.12 -3.37 -14.92
CA LEU A 595 24.54 -4.68 -14.39
C LEU A 595 25.40 -5.46 -15.38
N LEU A 596 25.05 -5.44 -16.68
CA LEU A 596 25.87 -6.05 -17.72
C LEU A 596 27.25 -5.40 -17.85
N LEU A 597 27.30 -4.06 -17.79
CA LEU A 597 28.56 -3.31 -17.81
C LEU A 597 29.43 -3.62 -16.58
N ALA A 598 28.82 -3.65 -15.39
CA ALA A 598 29.49 -4.04 -14.16
C ALA A 598 30.14 -5.42 -14.30
N LYS A 599 29.38 -6.42 -14.80
CA LYS A 599 29.86 -7.79 -15.04
C LYS A 599 31.00 -7.86 -16.08
N ARG A 600 31.02 -6.98 -17.07
CA ARG A 600 32.10 -6.93 -18.09
C ARG A 600 33.37 -6.28 -17.58
N THR A 601 33.26 -5.31 -16.66
CA THR A 601 34.41 -4.56 -16.13
C THR A 601 35.01 -5.17 -14.86
N ASP A 602 34.45 -6.27 -14.34
CA ASP A 602 34.95 -6.92 -13.12
C ASP A 602 36.38 -7.48 -13.35
N PRO A 603 37.40 -6.95 -12.65
CA PRO A 603 38.79 -7.36 -12.84
C PRO A 603 39.05 -8.83 -12.48
N HIS A 604 38.24 -9.44 -11.60
CA HIS A 604 38.44 -10.84 -11.21
C HIS A 604 38.20 -11.83 -12.36
N ARG A 605 37.29 -11.50 -13.30
CA ARG A 605 37.05 -12.31 -14.50
C ARG A 605 38.15 -12.13 -15.55
N ARG A 606 38.74 -10.93 -15.60
CA ARG A 606 39.83 -10.63 -16.54
C ARG A 606 41.10 -11.40 -16.19
N ASN A 607 41.37 -11.56 -14.89
CA ASN A 607 42.51 -12.36 -14.42
C ASN A 607 42.28 -13.89 -14.58
N SER A 608 41.06 -14.39 -14.37
CA SER A 608 40.78 -15.82 -14.58
C SER A 608 40.79 -16.24 -16.05
N GLN A 609 40.45 -15.32 -16.97
CA GLN A 609 40.59 -15.53 -18.41
C GLN A 609 42.03 -15.34 -18.91
N SER A 610 42.87 -14.52 -18.26
CA SER A 610 44.29 -14.43 -18.63
C SER A 610 45.10 -15.63 -18.15
N GLU A 611 44.80 -16.18 -16.97
CA GLU A 611 45.46 -17.40 -16.46
C GLU A 611 45.12 -18.66 -17.29
N SER A 612 43.91 -18.76 -17.84
CA SER A 612 43.53 -19.86 -18.74
C SER A 612 44.16 -19.76 -20.13
N VAL A 613 44.53 -18.55 -20.58
CA VAL A 613 45.22 -18.32 -21.85
C VAL A 613 46.73 -18.52 -21.71
N GLU A 614 47.35 -18.10 -20.59
CA GLU A 614 48.78 -18.34 -20.32
C GLU A 614 49.11 -19.81 -20.03
N SER A 615 48.16 -20.59 -19.51
CA SER A 615 48.31 -22.05 -19.36
C SER A 615 48.09 -22.84 -20.66
N GLY A 616 47.66 -22.18 -21.75
CA GLY A 616 47.39 -22.80 -23.05
C GLY A 616 48.57 -22.79 -24.04
N THR A 617 49.65 -22.06 -23.77
CA THR A 617 50.79 -21.94 -24.70
C THR A 617 52.14 -22.01 -23.98
N GLY A 618 52.60 -23.23 -23.69
CA GLY A 618 53.96 -23.47 -23.21
C GLY A 618 54.18 -24.91 -22.80
N THR A 619 55.12 -25.59 -23.46
CA THR A 619 55.58 -26.98 -23.28
C THR A 619 55.54 -27.56 -21.86
N PRO A 620 55.26 -28.87 -21.69
CA PRO A 620 55.15 -29.50 -20.37
C PRO A 620 56.51 -29.53 -19.68
N PRO A 621 56.66 -29.04 -18.43
CA PRO A 621 57.84 -29.30 -17.65
C PRO A 621 57.72 -30.65 -16.92
N GLU A 622 58.83 -31.35 -16.96
CA GLU A 622 59.11 -32.67 -16.41
C GLU A 622 58.72 -32.85 -14.95
N ALA A 623 58.43 -34.11 -14.61
CA ALA A 623 58.27 -34.61 -13.26
C ALA A 623 59.40 -34.14 -12.32
N GLN A 624 59.08 -33.28 -11.36
CA GLN A 624 59.93 -33.01 -10.20
C GLN A 624 59.16 -33.22 -8.90
N ASN A 625 59.40 -34.42 -8.34
CA ASN A 625 59.52 -34.75 -6.93
C ASN A 625 58.64 -33.97 -5.92
N MET A 626 57.64 -34.70 -5.41
CA MET A 626 57.03 -34.43 -4.10
C MET A 626 58.12 -34.23 -3.03
N LYS A 627 58.10 -33.09 -2.35
CA LYS A 627 58.68 -32.95 -1.00
C LYS A 627 57.57 -33.18 0.03
N PRO A 628 57.71 -34.15 0.95
CA PRO A 628 56.75 -34.33 2.02
C PRO A 628 56.90 -33.21 3.06
N LEU A 629 55.80 -32.58 3.44
CA LEU A 629 55.75 -31.74 4.64
C LEU A 629 55.86 -32.62 5.90
N PRO A 630 56.64 -32.22 6.92
CA PRO A 630 57.01 -33.08 8.04
C PRO A 630 55.84 -33.22 9.04
N MET A 631 55.41 -34.46 9.28
CA MET A 631 54.62 -34.81 10.44
C MET A 631 55.51 -34.82 11.68
N HIS A 632 55.19 -33.97 12.65
CA HIS A 632 55.67 -34.16 14.02
C HIS A 632 55.02 -35.42 14.61
N SER A 633 55.87 -36.36 15.02
CA SER A 633 55.48 -37.64 15.61
C SER A 633 54.79 -37.48 16.95
N ARG A 634 53.62 -38.11 17.11
CA ARG A 634 53.25 -38.78 18.36
C ARG A 634 52.18 -39.84 18.10
N ASN A 635 52.63 -41.07 17.87
CA ASN A 635 51.85 -42.26 18.17
C ASN A 635 52.57 -43.03 19.27
N GLY A 636 51.91 -43.18 20.41
CA GLY A 636 51.88 -44.44 21.14
C GLY A 636 50.63 -45.19 20.69
N SER A 637 50.80 -46.45 20.33
CA SER A 637 49.81 -47.50 19.99
C SER A 637 48.52 -47.48 20.83
N GLY A 638 47.34 -47.90 20.36
CA GLY A 638 46.94 -48.58 19.13
C GLY A 638 45.41 -48.80 19.07
N PHE A 639 44.97 -49.68 18.14
CA PHE A 639 43.63 -50.26 17.92
C PHE A 639 42.69 -49.71 16.81
N ALA A 640 42.22 -50.71 16.02
CA ALA A 640 41.01 -50.87 15.21
C ALA A 640 40.93 -50.29 13.77
N ARG A 641 40.73 -51.20 12.80
CA ARG A 641 40.30 -50.96 11.41
C ARG A 641 39.07 -51.82 11.07
N VAL A 642 38.08 -51.16 10.46
CA VAL A 642 37.05 -51.64 9.51
C VAL A 642 37.01 -50.48 8.48
N GLY A 643 36.99 -50.64 7.16
CA GLY A 643 36.42 -51.66 6.27
C GLY A 643 35.46 -50.94 5.32
N ASP A 644 35.72 -51.03 4.02
CA ASP A 644 35.09 -50.32 2.89
C ASP A 644 33.58 -50.62 2.68
N GLY A 645 32.87 -49.74 1.95
CA GLY A 645 31.58 -50.06 1.31
C GLY A 645 30.61 -48.89 1.06
N VAL A 646 30.54 -48.42 -0.19
CA VAL A 646 29.71 -47.36 -0.85
C VAL A 646 28.23 -47.87 -1.13
N PRO A 647 27.18 -47.13 -1.65
CA PRO A 647 26.84 -45.70 -1.89
C PRO A 647 25.40 -45.22 -1.44
N VAL A 648 25.03 -43.97 -1.85
CA VAL A 648 23.68 -43.35 -2.12
C VAL A 648 22.90 -42.81 -0.90
N ALA A 649 22.19 -41.66 -0.87
CA ALA A 649 21.83 -40.58 -1.79
C ALA A 649 21.60 -39.29 -0.99
N HIS A 650 22.03 -38.11 -1.46
CA HIS A 650 21.55 -36.82 -0.95
C HIS A 650 21.21 -35.90 -2.12
N MET A 651 19.95 -35.44 -2.15
CA MET A 651 19.45 -34.36 -3.01
C MET A 651 20.11 -33.03 -2.61
N PRO A 652 20.54 -32.18 -3.57
CA PRO A 652 20.96 -30.83 -3.27
C PRO A 652 19.86 -29.81 -3.62
N SER A 653 19.40 -29.07 -2.62
CA SER A 653 18.77 -27.76 -2.82
C SER A 653 19.89 -26.71 -3.00
N ARG A 654 20.31 -26.51 -4.25
CA ARG A 654 21.10 -25.34 -4.67
C ARG A 654 20.30 -24.58 -5.73
N PRO A 655 20.26 -23.23 -5.68
CA PRO A 655 19.71 -22.45 -6.79
C PRO A 655 20.66 -22.58 -7.99
N LEU A 656 20.11 -23.05 -9.10
CA LEU A 656 20.79 -23.11 -10.39
C LEU A 656 21.12 -21.68 -10.87
N TYR A 657 22.40 -21.35 -10.88
CA TYR A 657 22.91 -20.36 -11.83
C TYR A 657 22.86 -21.00 -13.21
N LEU A 658 22.02 -20.48 -14.09
CA LEU A 658 22.06 -20.80 -15.52
C LEU A 658 23.36 -20.24 -16.09
N GLU A 659 24.36 -21.09 -16.25
CA GLU A 659 25.40 -20.92 -17.26
C GLU A 659 24.74 -21.12 -18.64
N TYR A 660 24.70 -20.06 -19.43
CA TYR A 660 24.44 -20.17 -20.87
C TYR A 660 25.79 -20.16 -21.58
N ASP A 661 26.04 -21.24 -22.33
CA ASP A 661 27.05 -21.31 -23.39
C ASP A 661 26.75 -20.30 -24.52
#